data_AF-A0A9P9ZF97-F1
#
_entry.id   AF-A0A9P9ZF97-F1
#
_cell.length_a   1.000
_cell.length_b   1.000
_cell.length_c   1.000
_cell.angle_alpha   90.00
_cell.angle_beta   90.00
_cell.angle_gamma   90.00
#
_symmetry.space_group_name_H-M   'P 1'
#
loop_
_entity.id
_entity.type
_entity.pdbx_description
1 polymer ?
#
loop_
_entity_poly.entity_id
_entity_poly.type
_entity_poly.pdbx_seq_one_letter_code
_entity_poly.pdbx_strand_id
1 'polypeptide(L)'
;MDSHAGFNGALNPEVLTLKVRSLPSPFFSLVVIPILSVLGWYVVSWATNPLKEYPGPFLAGFTNWWRLYQTRTGRYHEIIYDLHKKYGPIVRIGPNTLDLDYPELIKTIYSTDGKWLKTEFYENNSAIVNGKITYHIFSTTSPTEHAKMKRPVAKYYSMSYVQALEPHVDVVLNDFCKYVEERFINVPGGPKELDFGEWLGYHAWDLISSVTFSRRFGYMEHGSDFDGTIEKAEASLRYFQTVGQIPVLDYLLDKNPVKRVGPPNLINPARIAVESFVARLQGKDENYDPKHPDYLQHFIDSKETHPDIVDDNQIISDVLVNLLAGADTTAVALRAVFYYMLKNPSVYNKVSEEIQAAGFDRSKPVPYSGARQLPYLEACVRESLRIHPAAAMLLERYVPAGGITLPDGSFVPAGTAIGLNPWVVSRNKSIFGEDSDVFRPERWLQQPGEDDETFRVRMQKWNAADLTFGNGSRICTGRNFAMFELYKVCATLLHRFEIELADPTKEWKVWGSWFTIQKDVIAKMKVRASDRTTGGSGGTVTTVSTLAQFTAAVSEKNTAPAIVVIKGVISGNEKVRVASNKTIIGLPGSGFNGVGLHFRRQSNLILRNIISSFVEADNGDGLKIEESSNVWVDHCEFYSALVSDKDFYDGLLDVSHGSEWVTVSHNGSEDTGHLHVTYANNYWKNCGSRGPLVRFGTAHIYNSYYEKDSKQVGYAVEIDNDFGGASNTAPTGSLTANSPPYSYSLLGSSNVAATVPKQAGAILGF
;
A
#
# COMPACT_ATOMS: atom_id res chain seq x y z
N MET A 1 -95.07 27.64 -72.61
CA MET A 1 -93.73 28.06 -73.04
C MET A 1 -92.75 26.99 -72.58
N ASP A 2 -92.92 25.74 -73.02
CA ASP A 2 -92.57 25.21 -74.35
C ASP A 2 -91.09 25.46 -74.64
N SER A 3 -90.20 24.47 -74.70
CA SER A 3 -90.30 23.29 -75.56
C SER A 3 -89.63 21.99 -75.02
N HIS A 4 -90.34 20.88 -75.28
CA HIS A 4 -89.93 19.47 -75.47
C HIS A 4 -88.60 19.29 -76.25
N ALA A 5 -87.89 18.15 -76.31
CA ALA A 5 -87.87 16.81 -75.70
C ALA A 5 -86.62 16.08 -76.28
N GLY A 6 -86.12 15.00 -75.65
CA GLY A 6 -85.20 14.06 -76.31
C GLY A 6 -84.34 13.22 -75.35
N PHE A 7 -84.74 11.97 -75.14
CA PHE A 7 -84.11 10.96 -74.29
C PHE A 7 -83.07 10.08 -75.03
N ASN A 8 -82.10 9.56 -74.26
CA ASN A 8 -81.38 8.27 -74.35
C ASN A 8 -80.19 8.03 -75.32
N GLY A 9 -79.05 7.66 -74.69
CA GLY A 9 -77.94 6.95 -75.33
C GLY A 9 -76.66 6.84 -74.47
N ALA A 10 -76.67 5.92 -73.48
CA ALA A 10 -75.56 5.22 -72.80
C ALA A 10 -74.14 5.85 -72.65
N LEU A 11 -73.63 5.93 -71.40
CA LEU A 11 -72.47 5.16 -70.89
C LEU A 11 -72.17 5.54 -69.43
N ASN A 12 -71.92 4.52 -68.63
CA ASN A 12 -71.76 4.49 -67.17
C ASN A 12 -70.43 5.12 -66.71
N PRO A 13 -70.40 6.08 -65.75
CA PRO A 13 -69.18 6.45 -65.06
C PRO A 13 -69.19 5.90 -63.61
N GLU A 14 -68.90 4.61 -63.45
CA GLU A 14 -68.18 4.18 -62.23
C GLU A 14 -66.74 4.69 -62.36
N VAL A 15 -66.52 5.96 -61.99
CA VAL A 15 -65.18 6.54 -61.85
C VAL A 15 -64.95 6.84 -60.37
N LEU A 16 -64.30 5.88 -59.73
CA LEU A 16 -63.36 6.02 -58.61
C LEU A 16 -63.56 7.24 -57.69
N THR A 17 -64.47 7.12 -56.73
CA THR A 17 -64.27 7.76 -55.43
C THR A 17 -63.30 6.90 -54.62
N LEU A 18 -62.00 7.20 -54.73
CA LEU A 18 -61.00 6.70 -53.80
C LEU A 18 -61.35 7.25 -52.41
N LYS A 19 -62.05 6.44 -51.60
CA LYS A 19 -62.17 6.67 -50.16
C LYS A 19 -60.75 6.71 -49.59
N VAL A 20 -60.21 7.90 -49.38
CA VAL A 20 -59.02 8.10 -48.56
C VAL A 20 -59.40 7.59 -47.18
N ARG A 21 -59.02 6.34 -46.86
CA ARG A 21 -59.05 5.82 -45.50
C ARG A 21 -58.31 6.85 -44.66
N SER A 22 -58.98 7.39 -43.65
CA SER A 22 -58.43 8.34 -42.70
C SER A 22 -57.00 7.93 -42.34
N LEU A 23 -56.02 8.77 -42.67
CA LEU A 23 -54.64 8.58 -42.24
C LEU A 23 -54.65 8.37 -40.71
N PRO A 24 -53.83 7.44 -40.18
CA PRO A 24 -53.71 7.29 -38.73
C PRO A 24 -53.38 8.66 -38.12
N SER A 25 -53.90 8.94 -36.91
CA SER A 25 -53.68 10.23 -36.26
C SER A 25 -52.19 10.62 -36.31
N PRO A 26 -51.85 11.92 -36.38
CA PRO A 26 -50.45 12.36 -36.42
C PRO A 26 -49.61 11.72 -35.30
N PHE A 27 -50.23 11.46 -34.14
CA PHE A 27 -49.63 10.71 -33.03
C PHE A 27 -49.28 9.25 -33.39
N PHE A 28 -50.19 8.52 -34.03
CA PHE A 28 -49.93 7.13 -34.45
C PHE A 28 -48.79 7.07 -35.49
N SER A 29 -48.79 7.97 -36.46
CA SER A 29 -47.79 7.97 -37.52
C SER A 29 -46.41 8.47 -37.06
N LEU A 30 -46.35 9.46 -36.16
CA LEU A 30 -45.10 10.07 -35.70
C LEU A 30 -44.50 9.41 -34.45
N VAL A 31 -45.28 8.66 -33.67
CA VAL A 31 -44.81 8.05 -32.41
C VAL A 31 -44.92 6.53 -32.46
N VAL A 32 -46.08 5.99 -32.84
CA VAL A 32 -46.30 4.53 -32.78
C VAL A 32 -45.53 3.78 -33.87
N ILE A 33 -45.53 4.27 -35.12
CA ILE A 33 -44.80 3.62 -36.22
C ILE A 33 -43.28 3.56 -35.95
N PRO A 34 -42.60 4.63 -35.51
CA PRO A 34 -41.18 4.55 -35.14
C PRO A 34 -40.91 3.55 -34.01
N ILE A 35 -41.74 3.55 -32.95
CA ILE A 35 -41.58 2.61 -31.83
C ILE A 35 -41.74 1.17 -32.31
N LEU A 36 -42.79 0.87 -33.08
CA LEU A 36 -43.02 -0.46 -33.63
C LEU A 36 -41.93 -0.87 -34.63
N SER A 37 -41.41 0.06 -35.42
CA SER A 37 -40.27 -0.19 -36.32
C SER A 37 -39.00 -0.55 -35.55
N VAL A 38 -38.71 0.17 -34.46
CA VAL A 38 -37.56 -0.12 -33.58
C VAL A 38 -37.74 -1.47 -32.89
N LEU A 39 -38.92 -1.75 -32.34
CA LEU A 39 -39.22 -3.04 -31.71
C LEU A 39 -39.14 -4.19 -32.73
N GLY A 40 -39.70 -4.00 -33.93
CA GLY A 40 -39.61 -4.94 -35.04
C GLY A 40 -38.17 -5.19 -35.46
N TRP A 41 -37.35 -4.14 -35.54
CA TRP A 41 -35.92 -4.25 -35.82
C TRP A 41 -35.19 -5.10 -34.77
N TYR A 42 -35.46 -4.91 -33.47
CA TYR A 42 -34.87 -5.72 -32.41
C TYR A 42 -35.30 -7.20 -32.49
N VAL A 43 -36.58 -7.46 -32.77
CA VAL A 43 -37.09 -8.84 -32.91
C VAL A 43 -36.47 -9.53 -34.11
N VAL A 44 -36.45 -8.88 -35.28
CA VAL A 44 -35.83 -9.42 -36.50
C VAL A 44 -34.34 -9.64 -36.28
N SER A 45 -33.63 -8.63 -35.75
CA SER A 45 -32.20 -8.71 -35.45
C SER A 45 -31.88 -9.87 -34.53
N TRP A 46 -32.68 -10.10 -33.48
CA TRP A 46 -32.52 -11.25 -32.60
C TRP A 46 -32.80 -12.58 -33.31
N ALA A 47 -33.90 -12.67 -34.06
CA ALA A 47 -34.31 -13.90 -34.74
C ALA A 47 -33.34 -14.34 -35.83
N THR A 48 -32.67 -13.40 -36.49
CA THR A 48 -31.63 -13.65 -37.50
C THR A 48 -30.21 -13.68 -36.91
N ASN A 49 -30.04 -13.41 -35.61
CA ASN A 49 -28.71 -13.41 -35.00
C ASN A 49 -28.19 -14.86 -34.87
N PRO A 50 -26.99 -15.18 -35.40
CA PRO A 50 -26.40 -16.50 -35.25
C PRO A 50 -26.16 -16.87 -33.77
N LEU A 51 -25.99 -15.88 -32.88
CA LEU A 51 -25.75 -16.13 -31.46
C LEU A 51 -27.01 -16.45 -30.65
N LYS A 52 -28.19 -16.56 -31.27
CA LYS A 52 -29.45 -16.89 -30.55
C LYS A 52 -29.47 -18.27 -29.91
N GLU A 53 -28.60 -19.17 -30.36
CA GLU A 53 -28.45 -20.52 -29.80
C GLU A 53 -27.68 -20.54 -28.48
N TYR A 54 -26.81 -19.54 -28.24
CA TYR A 54 -26.03 -19.47 -27.00
C TYR A 54 -26.91 -19.00 -25.82
N PRO A 55 -26.80 -19.66 -24.66
CA PRO A 55 -27.63 -19.35 -23.51
C PRO A 55 -27.22 -18.04 -22.85
N GLY A 56 -28.16 -17.38 -22.20
CA GLY A 56 -27.90 -16.16 -21.45
C GLY A 56 -29.19 -15.49 -20.96
N PRO A 57 -29.07 -14.35 -20.26
CA PRO A 57 -30.21 -13.55 -19.86
C PRO A 57 -31.04 -13.10 -21.07
N PHE A 58 -32.36 -13.21 -21.00
CA PHE A 58 -33.25 -12.92 -22.13
C PHE A 58 -32.99 -11.55 -22.77
N LEU A 59 -32.90 -10.49 -21.96
CA LEU A 59 -32.65 -9.12 -22.44
C LEU A 59 -31.28 -8.93 -23.09
N ALA A 60 -30.27 -9.72 -22.67
CA ALA A 60 -28.93 -9.66 -23.26
C ALA A 60 -28.93 -10.04 -24.75
N GLY A 61 -29.85 -10.91 -25.17
CA GLY A 61 -30.01 -11.27 -26.58
C GLY A 61 -30.48 -10.12 -27.48
N PHE A 62 -31.19 -9.12 -26.92
CA PHE A 62 -31.78 -8.02 -27.67
C PHE A 62 -30.98 -6.72 -27.56
N THR A 63 -30.34 -6.47 -26.41
CA THR A 63 -29.71 -5.18 -26.17
C THR A 63 -28.53 -5.20 -25.20
N ASN A 64 -27.55 -4.31 -25.43
CA ASN A 64 -26.46 -4.04 -24.50
C ASN A 64 -26.90 -3.21 -23.28
N TRP A 65 -28.13 -2.68 -23.24
CA TRP A 65 -28.68 -2.02 -22.05
C TRP A 65 -28.71 -2.97 -20.84
N TRP A 66 -28.86 -4.27 -21.06
CA TRP A 66 -28.78 -5.26 -19.99
C TRP A 66 -27.40 -5.26 -19.33
N ARG A 67 -26.31 -5.43 -20.10
CA ARG A 67 -24.93 -5.43 -19.55
C ARG A 67 -24.57 -4.07 -18.93
N LEU A 68 -24.97 -2.95 -19.54
CA LEU A 68 -24.80 -1.61 -18.96
C LEU A 68 -25.47 -1.50 -17.59
N TYR A 69 -26.72 -1.96 -17.47
CA TYR A 69 -27.45 -1.94 -16.20
C TYR A 69 -26.74 -2.80 -15.15
N GLN A 70 -26.32 -4.02 -15.48
CA GLN A 70 -25.58 -4.87 -14.53
C GLN A 70 -24.29 -4.21 -14.06
N THR A 71 -23.53 -3.57 -14.95
CA THR A 71 -22.33 -2.81 -14.58
C THR A 71 -22.65 -1.63 -13.65
N ARG A 72 -23.83 -1.01 -13.76
CA ARG A 72 -24.24 0.06 -12.82
C ARG A 72 -24.59 -0.43 -11.42
N THR A 73 -24.86 -1.73 -11.23
CA THR A 73 -25.21 -2.27 -9.91
C THR A 73 -24.00 -2.45 -8.98
N GLY A 74 -22.78 -2.42 -9.51
CA GLY A 74 -21.58 -2.77 -8.75
C GLY A 74 -21.36 -4.27 -8.55
N ARG A 75 -22.23 -5.12 -9.10
CA ARG A 75 -22.22 -6.58 -8.88
C ARG A 75 -21.98 -7.39 -10.15
N TYR A 76 -21.43 -6.76 -11.20
CA TYR A 76 -21.30 -7.39 -12.52
C TYR A 76 -20.52 -8.70 -12.47
N HIS A 77 -19.37 -8.69 -11.80
CA HIS A 77 -18.49 -9.85 -11.63
C HIS A 77 -19.18 -11.05 -10.95
N GLU A 78 -19.97 -10.81 -9.90
CA GLU A 78 -20.78 -11.84 -9.23
C GLU A 78 -21.87 -12.38 -10.16
N ILE A 79 -22.59 -11.48 -10.84
CA ILE A 79 -23.69 -11.83 -11.74
C ILE A 79 -23.18 -12.70 -12.88
N ILE A 80 -22.07 -12.32 -13.53
CA ILE A 80 -21.50 -13.13 -14.62
C ILE A 80 -21.04 -14.50 -14.09
N TYR A 81 -20.43 -14.55 -12.90
CA TYR A 81 -20.05 -15.82 -12.30
C TYR A 81 -21.25 -16.74 -12.05
N ASP A 82 -22.35 -16.21 -11.50
CA ASP A 82 -23.59 -16.97 -11.30
C ASP A 82 -24.23 -17.41 -12.62
N LEU A 83 -24.10 -16.62 -13.69
CA LEU A 83 -24.55 -17.00 -15.02
C LEU A 83 -23.73 -18.16 -15.59
N HIS A 84 -22.41 -18.19 -15.40
CA HIS A 84 -21.58 -19.33 -15.79
C HIS A 84 -21.92 -20.58 -14.97
N LYS A 85 -22.21 -20.45 -13.67
CA LYS A 85 -22.73 -21.56 -12.86
C LYS A 85 -24.06 -22.12 -13.41
N LYS A 86 -24.91 -21.25 -13.95
CA LYS A 86 -26.23 -21.62 -14.46
C LYS A 86 -26.22 -22.18 -15.88
N TYR A 87 -25.46 -21.56 -16.78
CA TYR A 87 -25.52 -21.81 -18.22
C TYR A 87 -24.31 -22.57 -18.77
N GLY A 88 -23.25 -22.70 -17.98
CA GLY A 88 -22.02 -23.38 -18.38
C GLY A 88 -20.96 -22.45 -18.95
N PRO A 89 -20.04 -22.95 -19.79
CA PRO A 89 -18.83 -22.24 -20.20
C PRO A 89 -19.06 -21.12 -21.22
N ILE A 90 -20.26 -20.96 -21.77
CA ILE A 90 -20.60 -19.92 -22.75
C ILE A 90 -21.82 -19.16 -22.26
N VAL A 91 -21.70 -17.84 -22.11
CA VAL A 91 -22.81 -16.97 -21.71
C VAL A 91 -22.94 -15.80 -22.66
N ARG A 92 -24.12 -15.65 -23.27
CA ARG A 92 -24.45 -14.47 -24.09
C ARG A 92 -24.82 -13.30 -23.19
N ILE A 93 -23.97 -12.28 -23.17
CA ILE A 93 -24.09 -11.09 -22.32
C ILE A 93 -24.45 -9.81 -23.10
N GLY A 94 -24.57 -9.91 -24.42
CA GLY A 94 -25.05 -8.86 -25.31
C GLY A 94 -25.48 -9.44 -26.67
N PRO A 95 -26.08 -8.64 -27.57
CA PRO A 95 -26.57 -9.15 -28.85
C PRO A 95 -25.47 -9.81 -29.67
N ASN A 96 -24.26 -9.23 -29.65
CA ASN A 96 -23.07 -9.73 -30.34
C ASN A 96 -21.89 -9.94 -29.37
N THR A 97 -22.17 -10.34 -28.12
CA THR A 97 -21.12 -10.50 -27.08
C THR A 97 -21.29 -11.80 -26.29
N LEU A 98 -20.23 -12.61 -26.22
CA LEU A 98 -20.16 -13.83 -25.41
C LEU A 98 -19.05 -13.71 -24.34
N ASP A 99 -19.37 -14.09 -23.11
CA ASP A 99 -18.39 -14.36 -22.04
C ASP A 99 -18.08 -15.87 -22.02
N LEU A 100 -16.80 -16.22 -22.00
CA LEU A 100 -16.32 -17.60 -22.13
C LEU A 100 -15.52 -18.03 -20.90
N ASP A 101 -15.72 -19.27 -20.48
CA ASP A 101 -14.94 -19.97 -19.45
C ASP A 101 -14.21 -21.19 -20.04
N TYR A 102 -13.37 -20.93 -21.06
CA TYR A 102 -12.50 -21.91 -21.72
C TYR A 102 -11.03 -21.50 -21.60
N PRO A 103 -10.35 -21.78 -20.47
CA PRO A 103 -8.97 -21.35 -20.21
C PRO A 103 -7.97 -21.74 -21.32
N GLU A 104 -8.21 -22.83 -22.04
CA GLU A 104 -7.42 -23.27 -23.20
C GLU A 104 -7.42 -22.26 -24.36
N LEU A 105 -8.42 -21.39 -24.46
CA LEU A 105 -8.51 -20.35 -25.50
C LEU A 105 -7.72 -19.08 -25.16
N ILE A 106 -7.18 -18.93 -23.95
CA ILE A 106 -6.47 -17.72 -23.51
C ILE A 106 -5.33 -17.38 -24.47
N LYS A 107 -4.50 -18.37 -24.84
CA LYS A 107 -3.37 -18.16 -25.77
C LYS A 107 -3.81 -17.87 -27.21
N THR A 108 -5.03 -18.28 -27.57
CA THR A 108 -5.61 -18.03 -28.89
C THR A 108 -6.19 -16.62 -28.98
N ILE A 109 -7.08 -16.27 -28.04
CA ILE A 109 -7.81 -14.98 -28.04
C ILE A 109 -6.87 -13.81 -27.68
N TYR A 110 -5.91 -14.04 -26.78
CA TYR A 110 -4.93 -13.04 -26.36
C TYR A 110 -3.55 -13.29 -26.96
N SER A 111 -3.49 -13.75 -28.21
CA SER A 111 -2.22 -14.07 -28.87
C SER A 111 -1.38 -12.81 -29.20
N THR A 112 -0.19 -13.04 -29.76
CA THR A 112 0.70 -11.99 -30.27
C THR A 112 0.60 -11.80 -31.79
N ASP A 113 -0.33 -12.48 -32.47
CA ASP A 113 -0.44 -12.45 -33.93
C ASP A 113 -1.13 -11.21 -34.51
N GLY A 114 -1.71 -10.37 -33.65
CA GLY A 114 -2.35 -9.11 -34.02
C GLY A 114 -3.72 -9.27 -34.71
N LYS A 115 -4.30 -10.47 -34.79
CA LYS A 115 -5.60 -10.70 -35.45
C LYS A 115 -6.80 -10.38 -34.56
N TRP A 116 -6.62 -10.54 -33.25
CA TRP A 116 -7.65 -10.35 -32.23
C TRP A 116 -7.67 -8.89 -31.76
N LEU A 117 -8.51 -8.07 -32.38
CA LEU A 117 -8.61 -6.64 -32.07
C LEU A 117 -9.36 -6.43 -30.75
N LYS A 118 -8.90 -5.47 -29.94
CA LYS A 118 -9.71 -4.92 -28.83
C LYS A 118 -10.98 -4.28 -29.42
N THR A 119 -12.10 -4.40 -28.71
CA THR A 119 -13.37 -3.75 -29.11
C THR A 119 -13.36 -2.26 -28.72
N GLU A 120 -14.38 -1.53 -29.15
CA GLU A 120 -14.58 -0.11 -28.84
C GLU A 120 -14.89 0.12 -27.35
N PHE A 121 -15.10 -0.95 -26.56
CA PHE A 121 -15.17 -0.89 -25.10
C PHE A 121 -13.98 -0.13 -24.50
N TYR A 122 -12.78 -0.21 -25.11
CA TYR A 122 -11.58 0.45 -24.57
C TYR A 122 -11.43 1.91 -25.05
N GLU A 123 -12.11 2.32 -26.12
CA GLU A 123 -11.92 3.62 -26.76
C GLU A 123 -12.52 4.79 -25.96
N ASN A 124 -13.50 4.52 -25.10
CA ASN A 124 -14.08 5.54 -24.23
C ASN A 124 -13.14 5.92 -23.05
N ASN A 125 -12.09 5.15 -22.78
CA ASN A 125 -10.99 5.56 -21.90
C ASN A 125 -9.95 6.40 -22.66
N SER A 126 -10.37 7.30 -23.55
CA SER A 126 -9.47 8.20 -24.29
C SER A 126 -9.66 9.63 -23.82
N ALA A 127 -8.72 10.52 -24.12
CA ALA A 127 -8.86 11.95 -23.82
C ALA A 127 -9.25 12.75 -25.08
N ILE A 128 -9.84 13.94 -24.87
CA ILE A 128 -9.96 14.96 -25.92
C ILE A 128 -8.83 15.97 -25.72
N VAL A 129 -7.92 16.05 -26.69
CA VAL A 129 -6.80 17.01 -26.69
C VAL A 129 -6.94 17.88 -27.92
N ASN A 130 -7.02 19.20 -27.75
CA ASN A 130 -7.19 20.17 -28.83
C ASN A 130 -8.38 19.85 -29.76
N GLY A 131 -9.50 19.42 -29.18
CA GLY A 131 -10.72 19.09 -29.92
C GLY A 131 -10.67 17.77 -30.69
N LYS A 132 -9.61 16.97 -30.53
CA LYS A 132 -9.47 15.65 -31.16
C LYS A 132 -9.41 14.54 -30.12
N ILE A 133 -10.00 13.40 -30.45
CA ILE A 133 -9.89 12.19 -29.63
C ILE A 133 -8.45 11.68 -29.75
N THR A 134 -7.77 11.55 -28.62
CA THR A 134 -6.40 11.05 -28.52
C THR A 134 -6.40 9.75 -27.75
N TYR A 135 -5.93 8.69 -28.40
CA TYR A 135 -5.77 7.37 -27.80
C TYR A 135 -4.38 7.21 -27.20
N HIS A 136 -4.29 6.46 -26.11
CA HIS A 136 -3.04 6.05 -25.48
C HIS A 136 -2.90 4.53 -25.49
N ILE A 137 -1.80 4.03 -24.92
CA ILE A 137 -1.44 2.60 -24.91
C ILE A 137 -2.56 1.69 -24.38
N PHE A 138 -3.38 2.15 -23.44
CA PHE A 138 -4.49 1.36 -22.93
C PHE A 138 -5.71 1.37 -23.86
N SER A 139 -6.13 2.56 -24.33
CA SER A 139 -7.37 2.77 -25.08
C SER A 139 -7.30 2.37 -26.56
N THR A 140 -6.10 2.34 -27.14
CA THR A 140 -5.93 2.04 -28.57
C THR A 140 -6.33 0.60 -28.91
N THR A 141 -7.23 0.45 -29.88
CA THR A 141 -7.73 -0.85 -30.36
C THR A 141 -6.78 -1.52 -31.36
N SER A 142 -5.98 -0.71 -32.07
CA SER A 142 -5.01 -1.17 -33.06
C SER A 142 -3.76 -1.82 -32.42
N PRO A 143 -3.45 -3.09 -32.76
CA PRO A 143 -2.22 -3.75 -32.31
C PRO A 143 -0.95 -3.05 -32.78
N THR A 144 -0.97 -2.48 -34.00
CA THR A 144 0.17 -1.76 -34.59
C THR A 144 0.47 -0.48 -33.81
N GLU A 145 -0.55 0.34 -33.56
CA GLU A 145 -0.39 1.58 -32.79
C GLU A 145 0.02 1.29 -31.34
N HIS A 146 -0.54 0.24 -30.74
CA HIS A 146 -0.12 -0.21 -29.42
C HIS A 146 1.36 -0.60 -29.37
N ALA A 147 1.83 -1.40 -30.34
CA ALA A 147 3.23 -1.79 -30.40
C ALA A 147 4.14 -0.56 -30.59
N LYS A 148 3.72 0.41 -31.41
CA LYS A 148 4.41 1.69 -31.61
C LYS A 148 4.52 2.49 -30.31
N MET A 149 3.40 2.67 -29.58
CA MET A 149 3.36 3.39 -28.29
C MET A 149 4.14 2.67 -27.19
N LYS A 150 4.09 1.34 -27.14
CA LYS A 150 4.75 0.53 -26.10
C LYS A 150 6.26 0.48 -26.26
N ARG A 151 6.77 0.50 -27.50
CA ARG A 151 8.19 0.26 -27.82
C ARG A 151 9.16 1.17 -27.04
N PRO A 152 8.97 2.51 -26.97
CA PRO A 152 9.93 3.39 -26.29
C PRO A 152 10.00 3.16 -24.78
N VAL A 153 8.86 2.83 -24.16
CA VAL A 153 8.73 2.80 -22.69
C VAL A 153 8.87 1.40 -22.07
N ALA A 154 8.70 0.33 -22.85
CA ALA A 154 8.62 -1.05 -22.33
C ALA A 154 9.81 -1.47 -21.46
N LYS A 155 11.03 -1.02 -21.78
CA LYS A 155 12.25 -1.38 -21.05
C LYS A 155 12.23 -0.90 -19.59
N TYR A 156 11.60 0.23 -19.30
CA TYR A 156 11.52 0.83 -17.96
C TYR A 156 10.57 0.08 -17.02
N TYR A 157 9.76 -0.83 -17.56
CA TYR A 157 8.90 -1.72 -16.78
C TYR A 157 9.48 -3.13 -16.62
N SER A 158 10.72 -3.36 -17.08
CA SER A 158 11.44 -4.60 -16.77
C SER A 158 11.79 -4.66 -15.28
N MET A 159 11.94 -5.87 -14.74
CA MET A 159 12.21 -6.05 -13.31
C MET A 159 13.49 -5.32 -12.85
N SER A 160 14.53 -5.26 -13.68
CA SER A 160 15.78 -4.56 -13.34
C SER A 160 15.58 -3.05 -13.16
N TYR A 161 14.77 -2.41 -14.02
CA TYR A 161 14.44 -0.99 -13.87
C TYR A 161 13.49 -0.76 -12.69
N VAL A 162 12.51 -1.65 -12.50
CA VAL A 162 11.59 -1.57 -11.35
C VAL A 162 12.34 -1.66 -10.03
N GLN A 163 13.29 -2.59 -9.89
CA GLN A 163 14.11 -2.70 -8.68
C GLN A 163 14.96 -1.43 -8.43
N ALA A 164 15.36 -0.70 -9.48
CA ALA A 164 16.09 0.55 -9.30
C ALA A 164 15.23 1.67 -8.69
N LEU A 165 13.90 1.55 -8.72
CA LEU A 165 12.96 2.48 -8.06
C LEU A 165 12.80 2.20 -6.56
N GLU A 166 13.45 1.18 -6.03
CA GLU A 166 13.37 0.77 -4.62
C GLU A 166 13.55 1.92 -3.60
N PRO A 167 14.48 2.87 -3.76
CA PRO A 167 14.64 4.00 -2.84
C PRO A 167 13.39 4.89 -2.75
N HIS A 168 12.69 5.11 -3.87
CA HIS A 168 11.43 5.86 -3.89
C HIS A 168 10.34 5.12 -3.10
N VAL A 169 10.33 3.80 -3.17
CA VAL A 169 9.36 2.95 -2.47
C VAL A 169 9.65 2.91 -0.97
N ASP A 170 10.91 2.82 -0.57
CA ASP A 170 11.32 2.81 0.83
C ASP A 170 10.91 4.09 1.56
N VAL A 171 11.09 5.21 0.89
CA VAL A 171 10.68 6.52 1.38
C VAL A 171 9.17 6.55 1.71
N VAL A 172 8.33 6.06 0.81
CA VAL A 172 6.86 6.06 1.00
C VAL A 172 6.42 5.01 2.03
N LEU A 173 7.10 3.87 2.12
CA LEU A 173 6.86 2.87 3.16
C LEU A 173 7.21 3.39 4.56
N ASN A 174 8.30 4.14 4.69
CA ASN A 174 8.67 4.79 5.93
C ASN A 174 7.62 5.81 6.36
N ASP A 175 7.13 6.63 5.43
CA ASP A 175 6.01 7.55 5.68
C ASP A 175 4.76 6.81 6.14
N PHE A 176 4.38 5.71 5.48
CA PHE A 176 3.23 4.91 5.89
C PHE A 176 3.36 4.44 7.33
N CYS A 177 4.51 3.84 7.67
CA CYS A 177 4.76 3.33 9.01
C CYS A 177 4.74 4.46 10.06
N LYS A 178 5.43 5.57 9.77
CA LYS A 178 5.47 6.77 10.62
C LYS A 178 4.06 7.29 10.88
N TYR A 179 3.28 7.56 9.83
CA TYR A 179 1.97 8.17 9.98
C TYR A 179 0.95 7.23 10.64
N VAL A 180 1.04 5.91 10.40
CA VAL A 180 0.21 4.95 11.12
C VAL A 180 0.51 4.97 12.62
N GLU A 181 1.79 4.99 12.98
CA GLU A 181 2.23 5.07 14.38
C GLU A 181 1.74 6.37 15.03
N GLU A 182 2.05 7.53 14.44
CA GLU A 182 1.70 8.84 14.98
C GLU A 182 0.19 9.06 15.12
N ARG A 183 -0.61 8.56 14.17
CA ARG A 183 -2.05 8.90 14.08
C ARG A 183 -2.97 7.87 14.70
N PHE A 184 -2.55 6.61 14.81
CA PHE A 184 -3.43 5.53 15.28
C PHE A 184 -2.86 4.71 16.40
N ILE A 185 -1.56 4.43 16.45
CA ILE A 185 -1.00 3.55 17.48
C ILE A 185 -0.63 4.36 18.72
N ASN A 186 0.14 5.41 18.52
CA ASN A 186 0.79 6.18 19.57
C ASN A 186 0.03 7.46 19.92
N VAL A 187 -1.28 7.32 20.12
CA VAL A 187 -2.17 8.45 20.40
C VAL A 187 -2.59 8.49 21.88
N PRO A 188 -2.83 9.69 22.45
CA PRO A 188 -3.39 9.81 23.79
C PRO A 188 -4.70 9.03 23.91
N GLY A 189 -4.78 8.15 24.91
CA GLY A 189 -5.91 7.24 25.11
C GLY A 189 -5.71 5.82 24.53
N GLY A 190 -4.57 5.54 23.91
CA GLY A 190 -4.21 4.23 23.38
C GLY A 190 -4.60 4.02 21.92
N PRO A 191 -4.22 2.88 21.31
CA PRO A 191 -4.42 2.64 19.88
C PRO A 191 -5.87 2.78 19.42
N LYS A 192 -6.07 3.43 18.27
CA LYS A 192 -7.37 3.66 17.61
C LYS A 192 -7.53 2.79 16.37
N GLU A 193 -8.78 2.61 15.97
CA GLU A 193 -9.13 2.00 14.68
C GLU A 193 -8.75 2.94 13.53
N LEU A 194 -8.31 2.36 12.41
CA LEU A 194 -8.10 3.05 11.15
C LEU A 194 -8.85 2.34 10.02
N ASP A 195 -9.32 3.11 9.02
CA ASP A 195 -9.69 2.51 7.74
C ASP A 195 -8.39 2.15 6.99
N PHE A 196 -7.92 0.95 7.26
CA PHE A 196 -6.67 0.44 6.69
C PHE A 196 -6.77 0.32 5.17
N GLY A 197 -7.96 0.02 4.65
CA GLY A 197 -8.20 -0.01 3.21
C GLY A 197 -8.01 1.36 2.58
N GLU A 198 -8.52 2.42 3.21
CA GLU A 198 -8.32 3.78 2.74
C GLU A 198 -6.84 4.19 2.77
N TRP A 199 -6.13 3.88 3.86
CA TRP A 199 -4.69 4.14 4.00
C TRP A 199 -3.84 3.41 2.96
N LEU A 200 -4.16 2.15 2.62
CA LEU A 200 -3.52 1.44 1.50
C LEU A 200 -3.79 2.13 0.14
N GLY A 201 -4.92 2.82 0.01
CA GLY A 201 -5.21 3.67 -1.15
C GLY A 201 -4.34 4.91 -1.20
N TYR A 202 -4.23 5.64 -0.09
CA TYR A 202 -3.36 6.81 0.03
C TYR A 202 -1.90 6.44 -0.24
N HIS A 203 -1.44 5.32 0.31
CA HIS A 203 -0.14 4.74 0.00
C HIS A 203 0.07 4.52 -1.49
N ALA A 204 -0.84 3.81 -2.16
CA ALA A 204 -0.68 3.48 -3.58
C ALA A 204 -0.59 4.75 -4.45
N TRP A 205 -1.40 5.77 -4.15
CA TRP A 205 -1.37 7.06 -4.83
C TRP A 205 -0.07 7.84 -4.58
N ASP A 206 0.36 7.95 -3.32
CA ASP A 206 1.63 8.63 -2.97
C ASP A 206 2.85 7.87 -3.50
N LEU A 207 2.77 6.54 -3.57
CA LEU A 207 3.84 5.69 -4.09
C LEU A 207 3.97 5.84 -5.60
N ILE A 208 2.88 5.72 -6.35
CA ILE A 208 2.95 5.87 -7.80
C ILE A 208 3.41 7.27 -8.19
N SER A 209 3.04 8.30 -7.42
CA SER A 209 3.52 9.66 -7.66
C SER A 209 5.01 9.77 -7.33
N SER A 210 5.48 9.15 -6.24
CA SER A 210 6.90 9.15 -5.86
C SER A 210 7.76 8.50 -6.93
N VAL A 211 7.39 7.33 -7.45
CA VAL A 211 8.18 6.65 -8.49
C VAL A 211 8.04 7.31 -9.87
N THR A 212 7.04 8.18 -10.07
CA THR A 212 6.84 8.90 -11.33
C THR A 212 7.53 10.25 -11.36
N PHE A 213 7.47 11.00 -10.25
CA PHE A 213 7.88 12.40 -10.17
C PHE A 213 8.89 12.68 -9.06
N SER A 214 9.41 11.65 -8.38
CA SER A 214 10.22 11.78 -7.15
C SER A 214 9.51 12.56 -6.03
N ARG A 215 8.17 12.66 -6.10
CA ARG A 215 7.34 13.51 -5.24
C ARG A 215 6.06 12.79 -4.83
N ARG A 216 5.73 12.88 -3.54
CA ARG A 216 4.46 12.41 -2.94
C ARG A 216 3.35 13.41 -3.20
N PHE A 217 2.12 12.95 -3.42
CA PHE A 217 0.95 13.84 -3.52
C PHE A 217 0.49 14.35 -2.15
N GLY A 218 0.79 13.60 -1.10
CA GLY A 218 0.59 14.00 0.30
C GLY A 218 -0.71 13.47 0.90
N TYR A 219 -1.32 12.42 0.33
CA TYR A 219 -2.57 11.86 0.87
C TYR A 219 -2.37 11.23 2.24
N MET A 220 -1.26 10.52 2.47
CA MET A 220 -0.93 9.98 3.79
C MET A 220 -0.57 11.09 4.78
N GLU A 221 0.16 12.11 4.33
CA GLU A 221 0.53 13.26 5.14
C GLU A 221 -0.72 13.98 5.67
N HIS A 222 -1.72 14.19 4.82
CA HIS A 222 -2.99 14.80 5.22
C HIS A 222 -3.94 13.82 5.91
N GLY A 223 -3.72 12.50 5.72
CA GLY A 223 -4.63 11.45 6.14
C GLY A 223 -6.02 11.56 5.48
N SER A 224 -6.09 12.15 4.27
CA SER A 224 -7.34 12.37 3.54
C SER A 224 -7.11 12.59 2.04
N ASP A 225 -8.12 12.32 1.20
CA ASP A 225 -8.22 12.80 -0.19
C ASP A 225 -8.54 14.31 -0.21
N PHE A 226 -7.61 15.12 0.29
CA PHE A 226 -7.81 16.54 0.59
C PHE A 226 -8.19 17.40 -0.64
N ASP A 227 -7.89 16.93 -1.85
CA ASP A 227 -8.19 17.63 -3.11
C ASP A 227 -9.27 16.94 -3.97
N GLY A 228 -9.82 15.83 -3.46
CA GLY A 228 -10.87 15.03 -4.11
C GLY A 228 -10.41 14.35 -5.40
N THR A 229 -9.10 14.14 -5.61
CA THR A 229 -8.57 13.52 -6.83
C THR A 229 -8.90 12.04 -6.88
N ILE A 230 -8.76 11.32 -5.76
CA ILE A 230 -9.03 9.89 -5.70
C ILE A 230 -10.50 9.63 -5.98
N GLU A 231 -11.40 10.39 -5.36
CA GLU A 231 -12.85 10.28 -5.61
C GLU A 231 -13.20 10.52 -7.10
N LYS A 232 -12.58 11.53 -7.73
CA LYS A 232 -12.78 11.84 -9.16
C LYS A 232 -12.20 10.76 -10.07
N ALA A 233 -11.07 10.16 -9.71
CA ALA A 233 -10.49 9.04 -10.45
C ALA A 233 -11.42 7.83 -10.41
N GLU A 234 -11.95 7.48 -9.24
CA GLU A 234 -12.96 6.43 -9.11
C GLU A 234 -14.22 6.75 -9.93
N ALA A 235 -14.70 7.99 -9.91
CA ALA A 235 -15.86 8.42 -10.70
C ALA A 235 -15.61 8.31 -12.22
N SER A 236 -14.38 8.59 -12.66
CA SER A 236 -13.96 8.45 -14.06
C SER A 236 -13.92 6.99 -14.48
N LEU A 237 -13.41 6.10 -13.64
CA LEU A 237 -13.48 4.66 -13.84
C LEU A 237 -14.93 4.16 -13.89
N ARG A 238 -15.81 4.67 -13.01
CA ARG A 238 -17.25 4.36 -13.02
C ARG A 238 -17.95 4.74 -14.31
N TYR A 239 -17.59 5.88 -14.90
CA TYR A 239 -18.07 6.27 -16.21
C TYR A 239 -17.54 5.32 -17.30
N PHE A 240 -16.22 5.10 -17.34
CA PHE A 240 -15.55 4.24 -18.31
C PHE A 240 -16.18 2.84 -18.38
N GLN A 241 -16.24 2.15 -17.25
CA GLN A 241 -16.74 0.77 -17.20
C GLN A 241 -18.21 0.65 -17.62
N THR A 242 -19.03 1.66 -17.29
CA THR A 242 -20.47 1.66 -17.54
C THR A 242 -20.80 2.04 -18.98
N VAL A 243 -20.27 3.18 -19.43
CA VAL A 243 -20.54 3.70 -20.78
C VAL A 243 -19.84 2.83 -21.82
N GLY A 244 -18.72 2.21 -21.48
CA GLY A 244 -18.02 1.26 -22.35
C GLY A 244 -18.86 0.05 -22.74
N GLN A 245 -19.90 -0.29 -21.97
CA GLN A 245 -20.83 -1.37 -22.35
C GLN A 245 -21.65 -1.02 -23.62
N ILE A 246 -21.77 0.27 -23.94
CA ILE A 246 -22.41 0.80 -25.15
C ILE A 246 -21.55 1.97 -25.67
N PRO A 247 -20.42 1.71 -26.35
CA PRO A 247 -19.41 2.72 -26.67
C PRO A 247 -19.95 3.94 -27.43
N VAL A 248 -20.98 3.77 -28.27
CA VAL A 248 -21.62 4.86 -29.01
C VAL A 248 -22.20 5.95 -28.10
N LEU A 249 -22.56 5.63 -26.84
CA LEU A 249 -23.04 6.61 -25.88
C LEU A 249 -21.96 7.64 -25.53
N ASP A 250 -20.68 7.29 -25.61
CA ASP A 250 -19.58 8.19 -25.27
C ASP A 250 -19.54 9.42 -26.21
N TYR A 251 -19.87 9.24 -27.49
CA TYR A 251 -20.00 10.32 -28.47
C TYR A 251 -21.19 11.24 -28.20
N LEU A 252 -22.22 10.75 -27.50
CA LEU A 252 -23.36 11.55 -27.07
C LEU A 252 -23.09 12.28 -25.74
N LEU A 253 -22.12 11.78 -24.96
CA LEU A 253 -21.82 12.15 -23.59
C LEU A 253 -20.49 12.91 -23.47
N ASP A 254 -19.39 12.24 -23.09
CA ASP A 254 -18.09 12.87 -22.86
C ASP A 254 -17.49 13.49 -24.13
N LYS A 255 -17.65 12.81 -25.27
CA LYS A 255 -17.10 13.22 -26.58
C LYS A 255 -18.05 14.07 -27.41
N ASN A 256 -19.12 14.57 -26.80
CA ASN A 256 -20.07 15.42 -27.49
C ASN A 256 -19.44 16.81 -27.78
N PRO A 257 -19.33 17.22 -29.06
CA PRO A 257 -18.68 18.48 -29.44
C PRO A 257 -19.49 19.73 -29.06
N VAL A 258 -20.79 19.57 -28.75
CA VAL A 258 -21.69 20.68 -28.38
C VAL A 258 -21.72 20.87 -26.86
N LYS A 259 -21.92 19.79 -26.11
CA LYS A 259 -21.99 19.83 -24.65
C LYS A 259 -21.44 18.54 -24.06
N ARG A 260 -20.25 18.63 -23.46
CA ARG A 260 -19.64 17.54 -22.69
C ARG A 260 -20.50 17.20 -21.48
N VAL A 261 -20.98 15.96 -21.41
CA VAL A 261 -21.65 15.37 -20.24
C VAL A 261 -20.90 14.08 -19.90
N GLY A 262 -19.77 14.22 -19.21
CA GLY A 262 -18.81 13.15 -18.99
C GLY A 262 -18.30 13.05 -17.56
N PRO A 263 -17.28 12.23 -17.30
CA PRO A 263 -16.66 12.10 -15.99
C PRO A 263 -16.01 13.41 -15.51
N PRO A 264 -15.72 13.56 -14.21
CA PRO A 264 -14.97 14.71 -13.73
C PRO A 264 -13.59 14.80 -14.39
N ASN A 265 -13.09 16.02 -14.55
CA ASN A 265 -11.74 16.24 -15.10
C ASN A 265 -10.69 15.95 -14.02
N LEU A 266 -9.65 15.19 -14.38
CA LEU A 266 -8.51 14.88 -13.51
C LEU A 266 -7.42 15.97 -13.63
N ILE A 267 -7.81 17.21 -13.31
CA ILE A 267 -6.98 18.41 -13.52
C ILE A 267 -5.72 18.36 -12.66
N ASN A 268 -5.80 17.90 -11.41
CA ASN A 268 -4.66 17.90 -10.49
C ASN A 268 -3.52 16.98 -10.96
N PRO A 269 -3.76 15.69 -11.27
CA PRO A 269 -2.78 14.84 -11.95
C PRO A 269 -2.17 15.46 -13.20
N ALA A 270 -2.99 16.00 -14.10
CA ALA A 270 -2.54 16.63 -15.34
C ALA A 270 -1.65 17.86 -15.09
N ARG A 271 -2.04 18.69 -14.13
CA ARG A 271 -1.28 19.87 -13.71
C ARG A 271 0.08 19.46 -13.15
N ILE A 272 0.12 18.49 -12.23
CA ILE A 272 1.38 18.00 -11.63
C ILE A 272 2.29 17.40 -12.71
N ALA A 273 1.73 16.60 -13.63
CA ALA A 273 2.49 16.05 -14.75
C ALA A 273 3.18 17.13 -15.58
N VAL A 274 2.45 18.20 -15.95
CA VAL A 274 3.00 19.32 -16.72
C VAL A 274 4.02 20.12 -15.91
N GLU A 275 3.70 20.45 -14.64
CA GLU A 275 4.61 21.20 -13.76
C GLU A 275 5.93 20.46 -13.53
N SER A 276 5.88 19.17 -13.19
CA SER A 276 7.07 18.33 -12.99
C SER A 276 7.88 18.20 -14.27
N PHE A 277 7.22 17.98 -15.41
CA PHE A 277 7.92 17.90 -16.71
C PHE A 277 8.63 19.22 -17.04
N VAL A 278 7.95 20.36 -16.91
CA VAL A 278 8.54 21.67 -17.18
C VAL A 278 9.66 21.99 -16.20
N ALA A 279 9.50 21.69 -14.91
CA ALA A 279 10.54 21.89 -13.90
C ALA A 279 11.78 21.05 -14.22
N ARG A 280 11.61 19.78 -14.65
CA ARG A 280 12.71 18.89 -15.04
C ARG A 280 13.48 19.45 -16.24
N LEU A 281 12.78 19.89 -17.28
CA LEU A 281 13.41 20.49 -18.47
C LEU A 281 14.15 21.81 -18.17
N GLN A 282 13.68 22.57 -17.17
CA GLN A 282 14.32 23.82 -16.75
C GLN A 282 15.43 23.64 -15.73
N GLY A 283 15.70 22.40 -15.26
CA GLY A 283 16.66 22.13 -14.19
C GLY A 283 16.23 22.71 -12.83
N LYS A 284 14.92 22.85 -12.60
CA LYS A 284 14.31 23.41 -11.37
C LYS A 284 13.51 22.37 -10.58
N ASP A 285 13.61 21.10 -10.93
CA ASP A 285 12.97 20.03 -10.19
C ASP A 285 13.81 19.66 -8.96
N GLU A 286 13.48 20.27 -7.82
CA GLU A 286 14.18 20.08 -6.54
C GLU A 286 14.04 18.66 -5.97
N ASN A 287 13.02 17.90 -6.42
CA ASN A 287 12.78 16.54 -5.91
C ASN A 287 13.57 15.48 -6.68
N TYR A 288 14.12 15.83 -7.84
CA TYR A 288 14.80 14.88 -8.71
C TYR A 288 16.23 14.59 -8.24
N ASP A 289 16.52 13.31 -7.96
CA ASP A 289 17.88 12.81 -7.76
C ASP A 289 18.36 12.04 -9.00
N PRO A 290 19.37 12.55 -9.74
CA PRO A 290 19.96 11.83 -10.87
C PRO A 290 20.52 10.45 -10.56
N LYS A 291 20.82 10.14 -9.28
CA LYS A 291 21.28 8.80 -8.86
C LYS A 291 20.15 7.79 -8.80
N HIS A 292 18.91 8.27 -8.65
CA HIS A 292 17.71 7.46 -8.50
C HIS A 292 16.62 7.95 -9.46
N PRO A 293 16.81 7.78 -10.78
CA PRO A 293 15.88 8.29 -11.78
C PRO A 293 14.47 7.69 -11.63
N ASP A 294 13.47 8.54 -11.84
CA ASP A 294 12.05 8.19 -11.81
C ASP A 294 11.49 7.93 -13.23
N TYR A 295 10.22 7.54 -13.33
CA TYR A 295 9.59 7.30 -14.64
C TYR A 295 9.54 8.56 -15.51
N LEU A 296 9.39 9.77 -14.93
CA LEU A 296 9.43 11.00 -15.71
C LEU A 296 10.77 11.15 -16.44
N GLN A 297 11.90 10.92 -15.75
CA GLN A 297 13.20 10.95 -16.40
C GLN A 297 13.27 9.91 -17.53
N HIS A 298 12.84 8.69 -17.27
CA HIS A 298 12.86 7.61 -18.25
C HIS A 298 12.03 7.91 -19.51
N PHE A 299 10.89 8.59 -19.36
CA PHE A 299 10.08 9.00 -20.51
C PHE A 299 10.70 10.18 -21.26
N ILE A 300 11.40 11.09 -20.57
CA ILE A 300 12.25 12.11 -21.22
C ILE A 300 13.36 11.44 -22.05
N ASP A 301 14.08 10.47 -21.48
CA ASP A 301 15.13 9.72 -22.19
C ASP A 301 14.57 8.93 -23.39
N SER A 302 13.28 8.60 -23.36
CA SER A 302 12.59 7.94 -24.49
C SER A 302 12.48 8.85 -25.71
N LYS A 303 12.33 10.17 -25.51
CA LYS A 303 12.31 11.16 -26.59
C LYS A 303 13.67 11.25 -27.29
N GLU A 304 14.76 11.14 -26.56
CA GLU A 304 16.11 11.14 -27.16
C GLU A 304 16.35 9.90 -28.02
N THR A 305 15.88 8.74 -27.57
CA THR A 305 16.09 7.46 -28.26
C THR A 305 15.05 7.14 -29.34
N HIS A 306 13.87 7.76 -29.27
CA HIS A 306 12.74 7.56 -30.20
C HIS A 306 12.04 8.88 -30.55
N PRO A 307 12.75 9.88 -31.11
CA PRO A 307 12.21 11.22 -31.37
C PRO A 307 11.11 11.25 -32.45
N ASP A 308 10.97 10.18 -33.23
CA ASP A 308 9.92 10.00 -34.23
C ASP A 308 8.58 9.53 -33.63
N ILE A 309 8.59 9.06 -32.39
CA ILE A 309 7.42 8.51 -31.69
C ILE A 309 7.06 9.34 -30.45
N VAL A 310 8.06 9.76 -29.69
CA VAL A 310 7.86 10.40 -28.38
C VAL A 310 8.09 11.89 -28.50
N ASP A 311 7.00 12.65 -28.45
CA ASP A 311 7.02 14.10 -28.28
C ASP A 311 6.61 14.50 -26.83
N ASP A 312 6.57 15.79 -26.54
CA ASP A 312 6.23 16.28 -25.20
C ASP A 312 4.80 15.87 -24.78
N ASN A 313 3.86 15.82 -25.73
CA ASN A 313 2.49 15.38 -25.43
C ASN A 313 2.45 13.88 -25.11
N GLN A 314 3.27 13.08 -25.79
CA GLN A 314 3.39 11.66 -25.53
C GLN A 314 3.99 11.40 -24.14
N ILE A 315 5.00 12.17 -23.71
CA ILE A 315 5.56 12.07 -22.35
C ILE A 315 4.48 12.37 -21.30
N ILE A 316 3.72 13.45 -21.47
CA ILE A 316 2.61 13.80 -20.56
C ILE A 316 1.53 12.71 -20.55
N SER A 317 1.20 12.15 -21.71
CA SER A 317 0.27 11.02 -21.82
C SER A 317 0.77 9.78 -21.07
N ASP A 318 2.06 9.44 -21.22
CA ASP A 318 2.67 8.26 -20.60
C ASP A 318 2.74 8.38 -19.08
N VAL A 319 3.11 9.55 -18.52
CA VAL A 319 3.08 9.76 -17.06
C VAL A 319 1.67 9.72 -16.49
N LEU A 320 0.66 10.26 -17.20
CA LEU A 320 -0.72 10.23 -16.73
C LEU A 320 -1.30 8.81 -16.76
N VAL A 321 -1.00 8.04 -17.79
CA VAL A 321 -1.38 6.63 -17.85
C VAL A 321 -0.67 5.85 -16.74
N ASN A 322 0.61 6.09 -16.49
CA ASN A 322 1.36 5.43 -15.42
C ASN A 322 0.72 5.70 -14.05
N LEU A 323 0.43 6.97 -13.76
CA LEU A 323 -0.17 7.40 -12.50
C LEU A 323 -1.56 6.79 -12.27
N LEU A 324 -2.48 6.97 -13.21
CA LEU A 324 -3.86 6.52 -13.06
C LEU A 324 -4.00 5.00 -13.08
N ALA A 325 -3.20 4.31 -13.89
CA ALA A 325 -3.22 2.85 -13.93
C ALA A 325 -2.54 2.22 -12.71
N GLY A 326 -1.48 2.84 -12.20
CA GLY A 326 -0.66 2.29 -11.11
C GLY A 326 -1.26 2.49 -9.71
N ALA A 327 -2.05 3.54 -9.49
CA ALA A 327 -2.63 3.85 -8.18
C ALA A 327 -3.78 2.91 -7.79
N ASP A 328 -4.95 3.06 -8.45
CA ASP A 328 -6.19 2.41 -8.02
C ASP A 328 -6.11 0.88 -8.13
N THR A 329 -5.42 0.36 -9.14
CA THR A 329 -5.30 -1.10 -9.35
C THR A 329 -4.44 -1.75 -8.27
N THR A 330 -3.36 -1.10 -7.85
CA THR A 330 -2.50 -1.63 -6.78
C THR A 330 -3.14 -1.46 -5.41
N ALA A 331 -3.88 -0.37 -5.18
CA ALA A 331 -4.70 -0.22 -3.98
C ALA A 331 -5.72 -1.36 -3.83
N VAL A 332 -6.41 -1.72 -4.91
CA VAL A 332 -7.34 -2.87 -4.96
C VAL A 332 -6.64 -4.19 -4.61
N ALA A 333 -5.44 -4.39 -5.16
CA ALA A 333 -4.64 -5.58 -4.90
C ALA A 333 -4.14 -5.66 -3.45
N LEU A 334 -3.59 -4.57 -2.91
CA LEU A 334 -3.13 -4.48 -1.52
C LEU A 334 -4.27 -4.76 -0.53
N ARG A 335 -5.42 -4.12 -0.73
CA ARG A 335 -6.62 -4.36 0.08
C ARG A 335 -7.02 -5.82 0.05
N ALA A 336 -7.07 -6.44 -1.12
CA ALA A 336 -7.41 -7.85 -1.25
C ALA A 336 -6.43 -8.74 -0.49
N VAL A 337 -5.12 -8.53 -0.68
CA VAL A 337 -4.07 -9.32 0.00
C VAL A 337 -4.22 -9.25 1.51
N PHE A 338 -4.28 -8.03 2.08
CA PHE A 338 -4.46 -7.88 3.52
C PHE A 338 -5.80 -8.40 4.01
N TYR A 339 -6.90 -8.13 3.31
CA TYR A 339 -8.23 -8.61 3.69
C TYR A 339 -8.27 -10.13 3.84
N TYR A 340 -7.81 -10.87 2.82
CA TYR A 340 -7.84 -12.33 2.89
C TYR A 340 -6.86 -12.90 3.91
N MET A 341 -5.67 -12.31 4.09
CA MET A 341 -4.77 -12.74 5.17
C MET A 341 -5.44 -12.53 6.54
N LEU A 342 -6.02 -11.35 6.79
CA LEU A 342 -6.62 -11.01 8.08
C LEU A 342 -7.92 -11.75 8.38
N LYS A 343 -8.74 -12.06 7.36
CA LYS A 343 -9.94 -12.91 7.52
C LYS A 343 -9.61 -14.37 7.79
N ASN A 344 -8.35 -14.79 7.59
CA ASN A 344 -7.89 -16.16 7.80
C ASN A 344 -6.74 -16.20 8.82
N PRO A 345 -7.02 -16.22 10.14
CA PRO A 345 -5.98 -16.14 11.18
C PRO A 345 -4.86 -17.17 11.04
N SER A 346 -5.16 -18.40 10.58
CA SER A 346 -4.13 -19.41 10.33
C SER A 346 -3.17 -19.01 9.20
N VAL A 347 -3.65 -18.31 8.17
CA VAL A 347 -2.81 -17.80 7.08
C VAL A 347 -1.98 -16.63 7.59
N TYR A 348 -2.62 -15.68 8.28
CA TYR A 348 -1.94 -14.52 8.88
C TYR A 348 -0.78 -14.95 9.78
N ASN A 349 -0.99 -15.92 10.66
CA ASN A 349 0.04 -16.39 11.58
C ASN A 349 1.22 -17.03 10.83
N LYS A 350 0.97 -17.89 9.83
CA LYS A 350 2.03 -18.52 9.04
C LYS A 350 2.87 -17.52 8.25
N VAL A 351 2.23 -16.57 7.56
CA VAL A 351 2.97 -15.53 6.80
C VAL A 351 3.73 -14.60 7.74
N SER A 352 3.14 -14.27 8.89
CA SER A 352 3.80 -13.50 9.93
C SER A 352 5.04 -14.23 10.43
N GLU A 353 4.93 -15.50 10.84
CA GLU A 353 6.04 -16.33 11.29
C GLU A 353 7.17 -16.43 10.25
N GLU A 354 6.84 -16.66 8.98
CA GLU A 354 7.81 -16.69 7.88
C GLU A 354 8.58 -15.36 7.77
N ILE A 355 7.87 -14.22 7.81
CA ILE A 355 8.47 -12.89 7.73
C ILE A 355 9.34 -12.59 8.96
N GLN A 356 8.90 -12.97 10.17
CA GLN A 356 9.68 -12.75 11.39
C GLN A 356 10.96 -13.61 11.40
N ALA A 357 10.88 -14.84 10.90
CA ALA A 357 12.01 -15.78 10.88
C ALA A 357 13.10 -15.40 9.86
N ALA A 358 12.78 -14.52 8.89
CA ALA A 358 13.71 -14.10 7.84
C ALA A 358 14.82 -13.13 8.33
N GLY A 359 14.72 -12.60 9.56
CA GLY A 359 15.79 -11.83 10.18
C GLY A 359 16.08 -10.47 9.52
N PHE A 360 15.06 -9.82 8.96
CA PHE A 360 15.21 -8.48 8.37
C PHE A 360 15.49 -7.41 9.42
N ASP A 361 16.18 -6.34 9.01
CA ASP A 361 16.41 -5.15 9.82
C ASP A 361 15.08 -4.39 10.03
N ARG A 362 14.62 -4.27 11.27
CA ARG A 362 13.35 -3.59 11.62
C ARG A 362 13.40 -2.08 11.44
N SER A 363 14.58 -1.48 11.44
CA SER A 363 14.74 -0.03 11.26
C SER A 363 14.48 0.42 9.82
N LYS A 364 14.31 -0.52 8.88
CA LYS A 364 14.19 -0.25 7.45
C LYS A 364 13.01 -1.03 6.85
N PRO A 365 12.44 -0.55 5.73
CA PRO A 365 11.54 -1.35 4.93
C PRO A 365 12.20 -2.65 4.48
N VAL A 366 11.42 -3.72 4.36
CA VAL A 366 11.94 -5.02 3.92
C VAL A 366 12.39 -4.90 2.46
N PRO A 367 13.65 -5.23 2.12
CA PRO A 367 14.13 -5.13 0.75
C PRO A 367 13.39 -6.11 -0.15
N TYR A 368 13.11 -5.72 -1.39
CA TYR A 368 12.39 -6.59 -2.35
C TYR A 368 13.10 -7.92 -2.57
N SER A 369 14.44 -7.89 -2.61
CA SER A 369 15.26 -9.10 -2.75
C SER A 369 15.02 -10.12 -1.64
N GLY A 370 14.72 -9.65 -0.42
CA GLY A 370 14.33 -10.49 0.71
C GLY A 370 12.85 -10.90 0.65
N ALA A 371 11.95 -9.93 0.46
CA ALA A 371 10.50 -10.17 0.42
C ALA A 371 10.10 -11.21 -0.65
N ARG A 372 10.74 -11.17 -1.82
CA ARG A 372 10.42 -12.08 -2.94
C ARG A 372 10.82 -13.54 -2.67
N GLN A 373 11.73 -13.79 -1.73
CA GLN A 373 12.21 -15.12 -1.36
C GLN A 373 11.32 -15.84 -0.35
N LEU A 374 10.25 -15.20 0.12
CA LEU A 374 9.33 -15.75 1.12
C LEU A 374 8.21 -16.54 0.40
N PRO A 375 8.27 -17.89 0.36
CA PRO A 375 7.35 -18.69 -0.45
C PRO A 375 5.90 -18.60 0.02
N TYR A 376 5.64 -18.50 1.33
CA TYR A 376 4.28 -18.42 1.84
C TYR A 376 3.68 -17.02 1.62
N LEU A 377 4.47 -15.95 1.73
CA LEU A 377 4.06 -14.60 1.29
C LEU A 377 3.74 -14.58 -0.21
N GLU A 378 4.59 -15.18 -1.05
CA GLU A 378 4.29 -15.35 -2.49
C GLU A 378 2.95 -16.04 -2.70
N ALA A 379 2.73 -17.16 -2.02
CA ALA A 379 1.49 -17.91 -2.09
C ALA A 379 0.27 -17.07 -1.67
N CYS A 380 0.38 -16.26 -0.61
CA CYS A 380 -0.67 -15.38 -0.14
C CYS A 380 -1.03 -14.29 -1.16
N VAL A 381 -0.02 -13.63 -1.73
CA VAL A 381 -0.23 -12.60 -2.76
C VAL A 381 -0.90 -13.21 -3.99
N ARG A 382 -0.37 -14.34 -4.49
CA ARG A 382 -0.91 -15.00 -5.69
C ARG A 382 -2.34 -15.48 -5.51
N GLU A 383 -2.67 -16.07 -4.36
CA GLU A 383 -4.04 -16.54 -4.10
C GLU A 383 -5.03 -15.38 -3.97
N SER A 384 -4.60 -14.27 -3.37
CA SER A 384 -5.42 -13.07 -3.23
C SER A 384 -5.74 -12.47 -4.60
N LEU A 385 -4.74 -12.37 -5.48
CA LEU A 385 -4.93 -11.87 -6.85
C LEU A 385 -5.74 -12.81 -7.73
N ARG A 386 -5.71 -14.12 -7.47
CA ARG A 386 -6.56 -15.11 -8.15
C ARG A 386 -8.02 -14.94 -7.73
N ILE A 387 -8.30 -14.94 -6.43
CA ILE A 387 -9.68 -14.84 -5.94
C ILE A 387 -10.26 -13.46 -6.18
N HIS A 388 -9.45 -12.41 -6.07
CA HIS A 388 -9.91 -11.04 -6.19
C HIS A 388 -9.03 -10.28 -7.19
N PRO A 389 -9.12 -10.63 -8.48
CA PRO A 389 -8.37 -9.92 -9.51
C PRO A 389 -8.86 -8.48 -9.57
N ALA A 390 -7.94 -7.54 -9.79
CA ALA A 390 -8.28 -6.13 -9.91
C ALA A 390 -9.23 -5.89 -11.09
N ALA A 391 -8.97 -6.52 -12.24
CA ALA A 391 -9.89 -6.55 -13.38
C ALA A 391 -10.80 -7.79 -13.30
N ALA A 392 -12.12 -7.59 -13.29
CA ALA A 392 -13.13 -8.63 -13.04
C ALA A 392 -14.27 -8.63 -14.08
N MET A 393 -13.97 -8.18 -15.30
CA MET A 393 -14.90 -8.16 -16.43
C MET A 393 -14.27 -8.80 -17.67
N LEU A 394 -15.12 -9.06 -18.67
CA LEU A 394 -14.76 -9.64 -19.94
C LEU A 394 -13.63 -8.85 -20.63
N LEU A 395 -12.48 -9.48 -20.86
CA LEU A 395 -11.41 -8.87 -21.65
C LEU A 395 -11.73 -9.02 -23.15
N GLU A 396 -12.62 -8.17 -23.66
CA GLU A 396 -13.25 -8.30 -24.99
C GLU A 396 -12.27 -8.18 -26.17
N ARG A 397 -12.42 -9.08 -27.15
CA ARG A 397 -11.76 -9.10 -28.46
C ARG A 397 -12.77 -9.42 -29.55
N TYR A 398 -12.56 -8.89 -30.75
CA TYR A 398 -13.31 -9.33 -31.92
C TYR A 398 -12.79 -10.67 -32.44
N VAL A 399 -13.71 -11.58 -32.73
CA VAL A 399 -13.42 -12.79 -33.49
C VAL A 399 -12.94 -12.39 -34.89
N PRO A 400 -11.73 -12.82 -35.33
CA PRO A 400 -11.17 -12.49 -36.63
C PRO A 400 -11.99 -13.04 -37.80
N ALA A 401 -11.64 -12.62 -39.02
CA ALA A 401 -12.21 -13.18 -40.24
C ALA A 401 -12.07 -14.72 -40.28
N GLY A 402 -13.15 -15.41 -40.65
CA GLY A 402 -13.22 -16.87 -40.65
C GLY A 402 -13.93 -17.48 -39.43
N GLY A 403 -14.17 -16.70 -38.37
CA GLY A 403 -14.83 -17.19 -37.16
C GLY A 403 -13.92 -18.07 -36.29
N ILE A 404 -14.50 -18.67 -35.25
CA ILE A 404 -13.82 -19.62 -34.36
C ILE A 404 -14.75 -20.78 -34.00
N THR A 405 -14.21 -22.00 -33.96
CA THR A 405 -14.91 -23.16 -33.38
C THR A 405 -14.49 -23.29 -31.91
N LEU A 406 -15.47 -23.33 -31.00
CA LEU A 406 -15.25 -23.47 -29.56
C LEU A 406 -14.99 -24.93 -29.17
N PRO A 407 -14.47 -25.21 -27.96
CA PRO A 407 -14.19 -26.57 -27.50
C PRO A 407 -15.38 -27.53 -27.49
N ASP A 408 -16.61 -27.03 -27.38
CA ASP A 408 -17.84 -27.82 -27.49
C ASP A 408 -18.29 -28.10 -28.93
N GLY A 409 -17.53 -27.61 -29.92
CA GLY A 409 -17.81 -27.76 -31.35
C GLY A 409 -18.72 -26.68 -31.95
N SER A 410 -19.26 -25.76 -31.14
CA SER A 410 -20.07 -24.64 -31.64
C SER A 410 -19.23 -23.61 -32.41
N PHE A 411 -19.85 -22.92 -33.37
CA PHE A 411 -19.16 -21.94 -34.23
C PHE A 411 -19.57 -20.52 -33.89
N VAL A 412 -18.60 -19.65 -33.67
CA VAL A 412 -18.79 -18.22 -33.43
C VAL A 412 -18.33 -17.43 -34.67
N PRO A 413 -19.21 -16.63 -35.29
CA PRO A 413 -18.87 -15.89 -36.50
C PRO A 413 -17.93 -14.70 -36.22
N ALA A 414 -17.20 -14.31 -37.27
CA ALA A 414 -16.35 -13.12 -37.28
C ALA A 414 -17.12 -11.86 -36.88
N GLY A 415 -16.46 -10.93 -36.18
CA GLY A 415 -17.06 -9.70 -35.68
C GLY A 415 -17.89 -9.85 -34.40
N THR A 416 -18.05 -11.08 -33.87
CA THR A 416 -18.56 -11.27 -32.51
C THR A 416 -17.52 -10.81 -31.49
N ALA A 417 -17.95 -10.09 -30.45
CA ALA A 417 -17.10 -9.79 -29.31
C ALA A 417 -17.07 -10.99 -28.36
N ILE A 418 -15.89 -11.54 -28.10
CA ILE A 418 -15.69 -12.63 -27.13
C ILE A 418 -14.52 -12.32 -26.21
N GLY A 419 -14.38 -13.07 -25.14
CA GLY A 419 -13.21 -13.02 -24.28
C GLY A 419 -13.39 -13.95 -23.09
N LEU A 420 -12.50 -13.81 -22.13
CA LEU A 420 -12.61 -14.44 -20.84
C LEU A 420 -12.67 -13.38 -19.74
N ASN A 421 -13.49 -13.63 -18.74
CA ASN A 421 -13.57 -12.82 -17.53
C ASN A 421 -12.58 -13.36 -16.48
N PRO A 422 -11.59 -12.57 -16.02
CA PRO A 422 -10.62 -13.02 -15.02
C PRO A 422 -11.26 -13.51 -13.72
N TRP A 423 -12.39 -12.94 -13.30
CA TRP A 423 -13.12 -13.36 -12.09
C TRP A 423 -13.73 -14.75 -12.22
N VAL A 424 -14.18 -15.10 -13.42
CA VAL A 424 -14.77 -16.41 -13.74
C VAL A 424 -13.67 -17.45 -13.91
N VAL A 425 -12.70 -17.17 -14.79
CA VAL A 425 -11.60 -18.10 -15.09
C VAL A 425 -10.80 -18.45 -13.85
N SER A 426 -10.57 -17.48 -12.97
CA SER A 426 -9.83 -17.72 -11.74
C SER A 426 -10.54 -18.69 -10.79
N ARG A 427 -11.83 -18.96 -11.00
CA ARG A 427 -12.67 -19.92 -10.26
C ARG A 427 -13.03 -21.16 -11.07
N ASN A 428 -12.45 -21.35 -12.27
CA ASN A 428 -12.73 -22.52 -13.09
C ASN A 428 -12.28 -23.80 -12.37
N LYS A 429 -13.25 -24.67 -12.05
CA LYS A 429 -13.02 -25.90 -11.28
C LYS A 429 -12.14 -26.92 -12.00
N SER A 430 -12.17 -26.95 -13.34
CA SER A 430 -11.30 -27.85 -14.12
C SER A 430 -9.82 -27.46 -14.00
N ILE A 431 -9.53 -26.20 -13.67
CA ILE A 431 -8.18 -25.68 -13.46
C ILE A 431 -7.82 -25.75 -11.98
N PHE A 432 -8.61 -25.10 -11.12
CA PHE A 432 -8.26 -24.83 -9.73
C PHE A 432 -8.83 -25.84 -8.72
N GLY A 433 -9.62 -26.81 -9.16
CA GLY A 433 -10.28 -27.82 -8.32
C GLY A 433 -11.65 -27.40 -7.80
N GLU A 434 -12.35 -28.30 -7.12
CA GLU A 434 -13.69 -28.06 -6.58
C GLU A 434 -13.75 -26.94 -5.54
N ASP A 435 -12.64 -26.68 -4.87
CA ASP A 435 -12.46 -25.63 -3.87
C ASP A 435 -11.96 -24.31 -4.48
N SER A 436 -12.22 -24.07 -5.77
CA SER A 436 -11.76 -22.88 -6.49
C SER A 436 -12.28 -21.55 -5.89
N ASP A 437 -13.42 -21.58 -5.20
CA ASP A 437 -13.98 -20.42 -4.48
C ASP A 437 -13.30 -20.17 -3.11
N VAL A 438 -12.48 -21.11 -2.61
CA VAL A 438 -11.87 -21.04 -1.27
C VAL A 438 -10.49 -20.38 -1.35
N PHE A 439 -10.27 -19.38 -0.48
CA PHE A 439 -8.95 -18.78 -0.26
C PHE A 439 -8.02 -19.76 0.44
N ARG A 440 -7.06 -20.31 -0.32
CA ARG A 440 -6.07 -21.26 0.18
C ARG A 440 -4.69 -20.98 -0.44
N PRO A 441 -3.83 -20.17 0.20
CA PRO A 441 -2.47 -19.90 -0.28
C PRO A 441 -1.68 -21.17 -0.57
N GLU A 442 -1.83 -22.21 0.24
CA GLU A 442 -1.14 -23.50 0.09
C GLU A 442 -1.32 -24.11 -1.29
N ARG A 443 -2.38 -23.71 -2.03
CA ARG A 443 -2.61 -24.07 -3.43
C ARG A 443 -1.34 -23.84 -4.27
N TRP A 444 -0.63 -22.73 -4.07
CA TRP A 444 0.58 -22.34 -4.84
C TRP A 444 1.86 -23.05 -4.41
N LEU A 445 1.81 -23.89 -3.39
CA LEU A 445 2.94 -24.64 -2.87
C LEU A 445 2.88 -26.11 -3.30
N GLN A 446 4.02 -26.78 -3.20
CA GLN A 446 4.10 -28.23 -3.41
C GLN A 446 3.38 -28.93 -2.27
N GLN A 447 2.47 -29.85 -2.61
CA GLN A 447 1.66 -30.55 -1.61
C GLN A 447 2.41 -31.73 -0.98
N PRO A 448 2.07 -32.15 0.25
CA PRO A 448 2.61 -33.37 0.83
C PRO A 448 2.35 -34.59 -0.08
N GLY A 449 3.42 -35.28 -0.47
CA GLY A 449 3.35 -36.45 -1.36
C GLY A 449 3.27 -36.13 -2.86
N GLU A 450 3.33 -34.86 -3.25
CA GLU A 450 3.39 -34.44 -4.66
C GLU A 450 4.85 -34.37 -5.13
N ASP A 451 5.20 -35.11 -6.18
CA ASP A 451 6.52 -35.03 -6.80
C ASP A 451 6.72 -33.73 -7.61
N ASP A 452 7.99 -33.38 -7.87
CA ASP A 452 8.39 -32.12 -8.50
C ASP A 452 7.78 -31.95 -9.90
N GLU A 453 7.62 -33.04 -10.65
CA GLU A 453 7.07 -32.98 -12.01
C GLU A 453 5.57 -32.69 -11.99
N THR A 454 4.83 -33.35 -11.09
CA THR A 454 3.41 -33.11 -10.86
C THR A 454 3.16 -31.67 -10.41
N PHE A 455 3.97 -31.18 -9.46
CA PHE A 455 3.93 -29.77 -9.03
C PHE A 455 4.18 -28.82 -10.21
N ARG A 456 5.22 -29.07 -11.01
CA ARG A 456 5.59 -28.24 -12.16
C ARG A 456 4.48 -28.19 -13.22
N VAL A 457 3.89 -29.34 -13.57
CA VAL A 457 2.78 -29.44 -14.54
C VAL A 457 1.54 -28.70 -14.03
N ARG A 458 1.21 -28.86 -12.74
CA ARG A 458 0.10 -28.14 -12.09
C ARG A 458 0.31 -26.64 -12.13
N MET A 459 1.50 -26.16 -11.74
CA MET A 459 1.85 -24.74 -11.82
C MET A 459 1.80 -24.21 -13.25
N GLN A 460 2.29 -24.95 -14.23
CA GLN A 460 2.23 -24.55 -15.64
C GLN A 460 0.79 -24.38 -16.12
N LYS A 461 -0.10 -25.32 -15.76
CA LYS A 461 -1.53 -25.25 -16.10
C LYS A 461 -2.19 -24.02 -15.49
N TRP A 462 -1.93 -23.74 -14.22
CA TRP A 462 -2.52 -22.59 -13.53
C TRP A 462 -1.97 -21.25 -14.02
N ASN A 463 -0.66 -21.15 -14.22
CA ASN A 463 -0.04 -19.95 -14.79
C ASN A 463 -0.56 -19.65 -16.21
N ALA A 464 -0.91 -20.68 -16.98
CA ALA A 464 -1.51 -20.50 -18.30
C ALA A 464 -2.96 -19.98 -18.24
N ALA A 465 -3.67 -20.24 -17.15
CA ALA A 465 -5.04 -19.77 -16.91
C ALA A 465 -5.12 -18.41 -16.17
N ASP A 466 -3.99 -17.92 -15.66
CA ASP A 466 -3.92 -16.68 -14.90
C ASP A 466 -4.13 -15.46 -15.81
N LEU A 467 -5.18 -14.69 -15.52
CA LEU A 467 -5.54 -13.45 -16.20
C LEU A 467 -5.46 -12.22 -15.29
N THR A 468 -4.87 -12.33 -14.08
CA THR A 468 -4.70 -11.20 -13.14
C THR A 468 -4.09 -9.97 -13.83
N PHE A 469 -3.14 -10.19 -14.75
CA PHE A 469 -2.48 -9.12 -15.52
C PHE A 469 -2.84 -9.13 -17.01
N GLY A 470 -3.85 -9.89 -17.42
CA GLY A 470 -4.13 -10.20 -18.83
C GLY A 470 -3.06 -11.11 -19.46
N ASN A 471 -3.03 -11.19 -20.80
CA ASN A 471 -2.11 -12.09 -21.51
C ASN A 471 -1.66 -11.51 -22.87
N GLY A 472 -0.58 -12.10 -23.42
CA GLY A 472 -0.02 -11.84 -24.74
C GLY A 472 0.47 -10.42 -24.98
N SER A 473 0.26 -9.92 -26.21
CA SER A 473 0.78 -8.62 -26.64
C SER A 473 0.25 -7.44 -25.82
N ARG A 474 -0.92 -7.61 -25.18
CA ARG A 474 -1.62 -6.61 -24.36
C ARG A 474 -1.55 -6.90 -22.86
N ILE A 475 -0.65 -7.78 -22.41
CA ILE A 475 -0.39 -8.01 -20.98
C ILE A 475 -0.02 -6.70 -20.28
N CYS A 476 -0.46 -6.54 -19.03
CA CYS A 476 -0.22 -5.36 -18.20
C CYS A 476 1.25 -4.97 -18.19
N THR A 477 1.54 -3.75 -18.62
CA THR A 477 2.90 -3.20 -18.65
C THR A 477 3.46 -3.04 -17.23
N GLY A 478 2.63 -2.64 -16.26
CA GLY A 478 3.01 -2.43 -14.85
C GLY A 478 3.13 -3.70 -14.00
N ARG A 479 3.01 -4.92 -14.56
CA ARG A 479 3.01 -6.18 -13.79
C ARG A 479 4.19 -6.30 -12.83
N ASN A 480 5.40 -5.99 -13.30
CA ASN A 480 6.59 -6.13 -12.46
C ASN A 480 6.58 -5.12 -11.29
N PHE A 481 6.16 -3.88 -11.56
CA PHE A 481 6.03 -2.85 -10.52
C PHE A 481 4.96 -3.23 -9.49
N ALA A 482 3.77 -3.66 -9.93
CA ALA A 482 2.70 -4.07 -9.02
C ALA A 482 3.14 -5.23 -8.11
N MET A 483 3.80 -6.26 -8.67
CA MET A 483 4.31 -7.37 -7.85
C MET A 483 5.43 -6.91 -6.89
N PHE A 484 6.31 -6.00 -7.33
CA PHE A 484 7.35 -5.40 -6.51
C PHE A 484 6.74 -4.68 -5.30
N GLU A 485 5.77 -3.79 -5.54
CA GLU A 485 5.05 -3.05 -4.51
C GLU A 485 4.34 -4.00 -3.54
N LEU A 486 3.53 -4.94 -4.05
CA LEU A 486 2.76 -5.87 -3.22
C LEU A 486 3.66 -6.63 -2.23
N TYR A 487 4.79 -7.18 -2.69
CA TYR A 487 5.69 -7.92 -1.82
C TYR A 487 6.35 -7.03 -0.77
N LYS A 488 6.84 -5.86 -1.16
CA LYS A 488 7.50 -4.94 -0.22
C LYS A 488 6.54 -4.41 0.84
N VAL A 489 5.35 -3.98 0.44
CA VAL A 489 4.35 -3.44 1.36
C VAL A 489 3.88 -4.53 2.32
N CYS A 490 3.52 -5.71 1.80
CA CYS A 490 3.05 -6.81 2.66
C CYS A 490 4.15 -7.25 3.64
N ALA A 491 5.37 -7.47 3.16
CA ALA A 491 6.48 -7.87 4.01
C ALA A 491 6.80 -6.81 5.08
N THR A 492 6.90 -5.54 4.69
CA THR A 492 7.25 -4.45 5.60
C THR A 492 6.21 -4.24 6.68
N LEU A 493 4.92 -4.16 6.32
CA LEU A 493 3.86 -3.90 7.30
C LEU A 493 3.67 -5.08 8.24
N LEU A 494 3.74 -6.32 7.75
CA LEU A 494 3.66 -7.51 8.61
C LEU A 494 4.94 -7.71 9.44
N HIS A 495 6.08 -7.22 8.98
CA HIS A 495 7.32 -7.23 9.74
C HIS A 495 7.25 -6.27 10.94
N ARG A 496 6.73 -5.06 10.73
CA ARG A 496 6.69 -3.98 11.73
C ARG A 496 5.46 -4.03 12.64
N PHE A 497 4.31 -4.44 12.12
CA PHE A 497 3.03 -4.37 12.82
C PHE A 497 2.36 -5.73 13.00
N GLU A 498 1.70 -5.89 14.14
CA GLU A 498 0.57 -6.79 14.32
C GLU A 498 -0.70 -6.05 13.88
N ILE A 499 -1.47 -6.67 13.00
CA ILE A 499 -2.64 -6.09 12.34
C ILE A 499 -3.81 -7.04 12.57
N GLU A 500 -4.94 -6.52 13.03
CA GLU A 500 -6.17 -7.27 13.20
C GLU A 500 -7.35 -6.48 12.64
N LEU A 501 -8.37 -7.16 12.12
CA LEU A 501 -9.62 -6.49 11.76
C LEU A 501 -10.30 -6.00 13.04
N ALA A 502 -10.80 -4.76 13.02
CA ALA A 502 -11.51 -4.19 14.16
C ALA A 502 -12.77 -5.01 14.51
N ASP A 503 -13.42 -5.57 13.48
CA ASP A 503 -14.51 -6.53 13.62
C ASP A 503 -14.37 -7.62 12.53
N PRO A 504 -13.90 -8.83 12.87
CA PRO A 504 -13.69 -9.91 11.91
C PRO A 504 -15.00 -10.49 11.35
N THR A 505 -16.17 -10.15 11.93
CA THR A 505 -17.48 -10.61 11.45
C THR A 505 -18.04 -9.74 10.33
N LYS A 506 -17.53 -8.51 10.17
CA LYS A 506 -17.91 -7.63 9.07
C LYS A 506 -17.22 -8.05 7.78
N GLU A 507 -17.95 -7.85 6.68
CA GLU A 507 -17.42 -7.96 5.34
C GLU A 507 -17.12 -6.56 4.81
N TRP A 508 -16.02 -6.44 4.05
CA TRP A 508 -15.74 -5.25 3.26
C TRP A 508 -16.86 -4.99 2.23
N LYS A 509 -16.97 -3.74 1.76
CA LYS A 509 -17.87 -3.41 0.65
C LYS A 509 -17.12 -3.50 -0.66
N VAL A 510 -17.63 -4.28 -1.60
CA VAL A 510 -17.06 -4.42 -2.94
C VAL A 510 -17.98 -3.79 -3.97
N TRP A 511 -17.43 -2.91 -4.79
CA TRP A 511 -18.05 -2.42 -6.01
C TRP A 511 -17.25 -2.95 -7.20
N GLY A 512 -17.75 -4.01 -7.84
CA GLY A 512 -17.07 -4.67 -8.95
C GLY A 512 -17.79 -4.49 -10.28
N SER A 513 -17.25 -3.56 -11.06
CA SER A 513 -17.75 -3.17 -12.37
C SER A 513 -16.55 -2.88 -13.27
N TRP A 514 -15.83 -3.90 -13.70
CA TRP A 514 -14.49 -3.86 -14.31
C TRP A 514 -13.40 -3.86 -13.26
N PHE A 515 -13.23 -2.78 -12.49
CA PHE A 515 -12.40 -2.82 -11.30
C PHE A 515 -13.23 -3.18 -10.07
N THR A 516 -12.64 -3.97 -9.17
CA THR A 516 -13.25 -4.46 -7.91
C THR A 516 -12.82 -3.58 -6.74
N ILE A 517 -13.31 -2.33 -6.72
CA ILE A 517 -12.95 -1.36 -5.68
C ILE A 517 -13.56 -1.80 -4.34
N GLN A 518 -12.75 -1.81 -3.28
CA GLN A 518 -13.18 -2.19 -1.94
C GLN A 518 -13.07 -1.05 -0.93
N LYS A 519 -14.01 -1.00 0.02
CA LYS A 519 -14.07 -0.05 1.13
C LYS A 519 -14.37 -0.76 2.45
N ASP A 520 -14.19 -0.06 3.56
CA ASP A 520 -14.49 -0.52 4.92
C ASP A 520 -13.59 -1.68 5.40
N VAL A 521 -12.30 -1.63 5.09
CA VAL A 521 -11.31 -2.55 5.70
C VAL A 521 -10.79 -1.89 6.98
N ILE A 522 -11.57 -1.98 8.05
CA ILE A 522 -11.27 -1.34 9.32
C ILE A 522 -10.39 -2.25 10.18
N ALA A 523 -9.25 -1.74 10.64
CA ALA A 523 -8.26 -2.50 11.40
C ALA A 523 -7.88 -1.82 12.71
N LYS A 524 -7.23 -2.58 13.58
CA LYS A 524 -6.39 -2.10 14.68
C LYS A 524 -4.97 -2.58 14.41
N MET A 525 -4.01 -1.74 14.77
CA MET A 525 -2.60 -2.02 14.58
C MET A 525 -1.85 -1.77 15.88
N LYS A 526 -0.83 -2.57 16.11
CA LYS A 526 0.17 -2.34 17.15
C LYS A 526 1.55 -2.67 16.61
N VAL A 527 2.55 -1.98 17.12
CA VAL A 527 3.95 -2.29 16.84
C VAL A 527 4.26 -3.68 17.41
N ARG A 528 4.99 -4.52 16.66
CA ARG A 528 5.36 -5.86 17.12
C ARG A 528 6.29 -5.79 18.32
N ALA A 529 6.15 -6.75 19.24
CA ALA A 529 6.81 -6.78 20.55
C ALA A 529 8.36 -6.88 20.54
N SER A 530 9.02 -6.77 19.38
CA SER A 530 10.47 -6.57 19.28
C SER A 530 10.93 -5.20 19.76
N ASP A 531 9.99 -4.25 19.91
CA ASP A 531 10.28 -2.83 20.13
C ASP A 531 10.04 -2.43 21.61
N ARG A 532 9.99 -3.41 22.52
CA ARG A 532 10.01 -3.20 23.97
C ARG A 532 11.36 -3.62 24.54
N THR A 533 11.86 -2.89 25.54
CA THR A 533 13.07 -3.32 26.24
C THR A 533 12.70 -4.49 27.15
N THR A 534 12.87 -5.72 26.65
CA THR A 534 12.56 -6.97 27.36
C THR A 534 13.74 -7.53 28.14
N GLY A 535 14.96 -7.05 27.85
CA GLY A 535 16.20 -7.46 28.50
C GLY A 535 16.43 -8.97 28.36
N GLY A 536 16.59 -9.64 29.51
CA GLY A 536 16.82 -11.06 29.64
C GLY A 536 15.56 -11.92 29.78
N SER A 537 14.37 -11.37 29.53
CA SER A 537 13.10 -12.11 29.65
C SER A 537 13.12 -13.42 28.84
N GLY A 538 12.57 -14.50 29.42
CA GLY A 538 12.63 -15.85 28.85
C GLY A 538 14.01 -16.54 28.99
N GLY A 539 15.00 -15.85 29.55
CA GLY A 539 16.36 -16.33 29.78
C GLY A 539 16.59 -17.03 31.11
N THR A 540 17.81 -17.53 31.30
CA THR A 540 18.24 -18.11 32.58
C THR A 540 18.43 -17.02 33.63
N VAL A 541 17.96 -17.26 34.86
CA VAL A 541 18.19 -16.37 36.00
C VAL A 541 19.41 -16.83 36.78
N THR A 542 20.41 -15.97 36.93
CA THR A 542 21.66 -16.29 37.64
C THR A 542 21.96 -15.21 38.67
N THR A 543 22.13 -15.60 39.94
CA THR A 543 22.60 -14.68 40.99
C THR A 543 24.13 -14.67 41.04
N VAL A 544 24.72 -13.48 41.05
CA VAL A 544 26.17 -13.26 41.09
C VAL A 544 26.55 -12.37 42.27
N SER A 545 27.69 -12.64 42.88
CA SER A 545 28.22 -11.84 44.01
C SER A 545 29.72 -11.54 43.89
N THR A 546 30.35 -11.88 42.75
CA THR A 546 31.76 -11.58 42.46
C THR A 546 31.90 -11.05 41.03
N LEU A 547 32.97 -10.29 40.78
CA LEU A 547 33.23 -9.72 39.45
C LEU A 547 33.39 -10.81 38.39
N ALA A 548 34.11 -11.89 38.69
CA ALA A 548 34.29 -13.02 37.78
C ALA A 548 32.95 -13.67 37.37
N GLN A 549 32.03 -13.86 38.33
CA GLN A 549 30.71 -14.40 38.06
C GLN A 549 29.88 -13.45 37.19
N PHE A 550 29.91 -12.15 37.51
CA PHE A 550 29.20 -11.12 36.75
C PHE A 550 29.72 -11.06 35.30
N THR A 551 31.03 -10.91 35.10
CA THR A 551 31.66 -10.83 33.78
C THR A 551 31.37 -12.08 32.93
N ALA A 552 31.34 -13.27 33.53
CA ALA A 552 30.96 -14.49 32.83
C ALA A 552 29.48 -14.48 32.40
N ALA A 553 28.58 -14.00 33.26
CA ALA A 553 27.14 -13.98 33.01
C ALA A 553 26.73 -12.94 31.94
N VAL A 554 27.49 -11.85 31.80
CA VAL A 554 27.18 -10.75 30.85
C VAL A 554 28.08 -10.72 29.62
N SER A 555 29.02 -11.67 29.49
CA SER A 555 30.04 -11.71 28.44
C SER A 555 29.49 -11.43 27.05
N GLU A 556 30.13 -10.52 26.29
CA GLU A 556 29.83 -10.22 24.88
C GLU A 556 29.80 -11.45 23.96
N LYS A 557 30.42 -12.56 24.37
CA LYS A 557 30.38 -13.83 23.64
C LYS A 557 29.04 -14.57 23.75
N ASN A 558 28.16 -14.13 24.64
CA ASN A 558 26.87 -14.79 24.93
C ASN A 558 25.69 -13.82 24.74
N THR A 559 25.03 -13.91 23.59
CA THR A 559 23.84 -13.11 23.25
C THR A 559 22.53 -13.75 23.69
N ALA A 560 22.56 -14.94 24.32
CA ALA A 560 21.36 -15.60 24.82
C ALA A 560 20.69 -14.76 25.92
N PRO A 561 19.34 -14.67 25.98
CA PRO A 561 18.65 -13.96 27.03
C PRO A 561 19.06 -14.45 28.43
N ALA A 562 19.36 -13.53 29.35
CA ALA A 562 19.66 -13.88 30.75
C ALA A 562 19.32 -12.75 31.73
N ILE A 563 18.81 -13.13 32.90
CA ILE A 563 18.57 -12.25 34.04
C ILE A 563 19.69 -12.46 35.05
N VAL A 564 20.55 -11.45 35.23
CA VAL A 564 21.70 -11.46 36.14
C VAL A 564 21.35 -10.67 37.39
N VAL A 565 21.14 -11.38 38.50
CA VAL A 565 20.77 -10.79 39.78
C VAL A 565 22.05 -10.50 40.59
N ILE A 566 22.33 -9.23 40.89
CA ILE A 566 23.49 -8.83 41.71
C ILE A 566 23.14 -8.96 43.20
N LYS A 567 23.95 -9.70 43.95
CA LYS A 567 23.84 -9.85 45.40
C LYS A 567 25.06 -9.25 46.09
N GLY A 568 24.84 -8.13 46.78
CA GLY A 568 25.88 -7.37 47.48
C GLY A 568 26.61 -6.40 46.55
N VAL A 569 27.67 -5.78 47.09
CA VAL A 569 28.54 -4.87 46.34
C VAL A 569 29.69 -5.64 45.72
N ILE A 570 29.77 -5.64 44.39
CA ILE A 570 30.86 -6.22 43.62
C ILE A 570 31.93 -5.13 43.42
N SER A 571 33.07 -5.29 44.08
CA SER A 571 34.21 -4.39 43.95
C SER A 571 35.18 -4.84 42.85
N GLY A 572 35.81 -3.87 42.17
CA GLY A 572 36.84 -4.11 41.18
C GLY A 572 37.40 -2.81 40.60
N ASN A 573 38.23 -2.93 39.58
CA ASN A 573 38.86 -1.83 38.85
C ASN A 573 38.94 -2.16 37.35
N GLU A 574 37.80 -2.57 36.79
CA GLU A 574 37.72 -3.04 35.41
C GLU A 574 36.50 -2.46 34.71
N LYS A 575 36.58 -2.38 33.37
CA LYS A 575 35.45 -2.09 32.50
C LYS A 575 34.84 -3.38 31.98
N VAL A 576 33.60 -3.66 32.34
CA VAL A 576 32.87 -4.85 31.90
C VAL A 576 31.97 -4.49 30.72
N ARG A 577 32.18 -5.19 29.60
CA ARG A 577 31.27 -5.11 28.46
C ARG A 577 30.14 -6.11 28.59
N VAL A 578 28.92 -5.66 28.32
CA VAL A 578 27.69 -6.43 28.51
C VAL A 578 27.06 -6.74 27.16
N ALA A 579 26.79 -8.01 26.86
CA ALA A 579 26.12 -8.43 25.63
C ALA A 579 24.64 -8.07 25.58
N SER A 580 24.05 -8.01 24.39
CA SER A 580 22.61 -7.88 24.15
C SER A 580 21.74 -8.91 24.91
N ASN A 581 20.45 -8.59 25.08
CA ASN A 581 19.43 -9.43 25.74
C ASN A 581 19.76 -9.75 27.21
N LYS A 582 20.12 -8.75 28.01
CA LYS A 582 20.42 -8.94 29.43
C LYS A 582 19.55 -8.06 30.30
N THR A 583 19.08 -8.63 31.41
CA THR A 583 18.56 -7.87 32.53
C THR A 583 19.54 -7.99 33.68
N ILE A 584 20.20 -6.89 34.04
CA ILE A 584 21.05 -6.81 35.23
C ILE A 584 20.23 -6.12 36.31
N ILE A 585 19.97 -6.82 37.42
CA ILE A 585 19.12 -6.31 38.49
C ILE A 585 19.77 -6.52 39.86
N GLY A 586 19.88 -5.47 40.68
CA GLY A 586 20.43 -5.58 42.03
C GLY A 586 19.39 -5.96 43.07
N LEU A 587 19.76 -6.81 44.02
CA LEU A 587 19.03 -6.92 45.29
C LEU A 587 19.21 -5.62 46.11
N PRO A 588 18.40 -5.36 47.15
CA PRO A 588 18.53 -4.14 47.95
C PRO A 588 19.97 -3.90 48.42
N GLY A 589 20.49 -2.69 48.15
CA GLY A 589 21.87 -2.29 48.49
C GLY A 589 22.97 -2.94 47.64
N SER A 590 22.62 -3.60 46.52
CA SER A 590 23.58 -4.27 45.64
C SER A 590 24.04 -3.38 44.49
N GLY A 591 25.21 -3.69 43.94
CA GLY A 591 25.76 -2.96 42.80
C GLY A 591 27.26 -3.10 42.68
N PHE A 592 27.91 -2.01 42.27
CA PHE A 592 29.32 -1.98 41.86
C PHE A 592 30.11 -0.89 42.58
N ASN A 593 31.36 -1.20 42.89
CA ASN A 593 32.34 -0.24 43.40
C ASN A 593 33.63 -0.36 42.57
N GLY A 594 33.96 0.70 41.82
CA GLY A 594 35.12 0.77 40.94
C GLY A 594 35.01 0.05 39.59
N VAL A 595 33.89 -0.62 39.33
CA VAL A 595 33.63 -1.36 38.07
C VAL A 595 32.75 -0.54 37.14
N GLY A 596 33.22 -0.27 35.93
CA GLY A 596 32.46 0.42 34.89
C GLY A 596 31.68 -0.53 34.00
N LEU A 597 30.46 -0.15 33.60
CA LEU A 597 29.64 -0.92 32.65
C LEU A 597 29.65 -0.27 31.28
N HIS A 598 29.88 -1.05 30.22
CA HIS A 598 29.92 -0.55 28.85
C HIS A 598 28.99 -1.34 27.93
N PHE A 599 27.91 -0.69 27.50
CA PHE A 599 26.97 -1.19 26.49
C PHE A 599 27.40 -0.60 25.16
N ARG A 600 28.12 -1.39 24.36
CA ARG A 600 28.68 -0.93 23.08
C ARG A 600 28.22 -1.80 21.92
N ARG A 601 27.47 -1.22 20.98
CA ARG A 601 26.88 -1.95 19.83
C ARG A 601 25.99 -3.10 20.28
N GLN A 602 25.17 -2.85 21.29
CA GLN A 602 24.28 -3.85 21.87
C GLN A 602 22.84 -3.36 21.84
N SER A 603 21.91 -4.30 21.97
CA SER A 603 20.48 -3.97 22.05
C SER A 603 19.75 -4.79 23.10
N ASN A 604 18.59 -4.29 23.52
CA ASN A 604 17.67 -4.96 24.43
C ASN A 604 18.31 -5.24 25.81
N LEU A 605 18.59 -4.17 26.55
CA LEU A 605 19.30 -4.20 27.81
C LEU A 605 18.51 -3.53 28.93
N ILE A 606 18.41 -4.18 30.08
CA ILE A 606 17.80 -3.62 31.28
C ILE A 606 18.86 -3.55 32.39
N LEU A 607 19.05 -2.38 32.99
CA LEU A 607 19.82 -2.18 34.21
C LEU A 607 18.90 -1.63 35.30
N ARG A 608 18.69 -2.38 36.39
CA ARG A 608 17.73 -1.99 37.42
C ARG A 608 18.23 -2.16 38.84
N ASN A 609 17.86 -1.22 39.71
CA ASN A 609 18.12 -1.32 41.16
C ASN A 609 19.61 -1.52 41.49
N ILE A 610 20.50 -0.80 40.80
CA ILE A 610 21.95 -0.90 40.96
C ILE A 610 22.50 0.38 41.60
N ILE A 611 23.42 0.21 42.55
CA ILE A 611 24.26 1.29 43.08
C ILE A 611 25.64 1.17 42.44
N SER A 612 26.03 2.13 41.60
CA SER A 612 27.36 2.21 41.00
C SER A 612 28.17 3.34 41.63
N SER A 613 29.36 3.02 42.12
CA SER A 613 30.17 3.95 42.90
C SER A 613 31.65 3.95 42.53
N PHE A 614 32.30 5.11 42.59
CA PHE A 614 33.76 5.29 42.55
C PHE A 614 34.48 4.66 41.33
N VAL A 615 33.91 4.72 40.13
CA VAL A 615 34.55 4.23 38.90
C VAL A 615 35.60 5.23 38.41
N GLU A 616 36.87 4.87 38.56
CA GLU A 616 38.01 5.66 38.05
C GLU A 616 38.01 5.71 36.51
N ALA A 617 38.48 6.81 35.93
CA ALA A 617 38.43 7.05 34.48
C ALA A 617 39.07 5.95 33.62
N ASP A 618 40.13 5.29 34.11
CA ASP A 618 40.77 4.16 33.43
C ASP A 618 39.82 2.95 33.25
N ASN A 619 38.82 2.85 34.13
CA ASN A 619 37.78 1.81 34.12
C ASN A 619 36.52 2.23 33.36
N GLY A 620 36.55 3.42 32.72
CA GLY A 620 35.45 4.00 31.97
C GLY A 620 34.45 4.75 32.84
N ASP A 621 33.19 4.73 32.41
CA ASP A 621 32.10 5.41 33.10
C ASP A 621 31.37 4.44 34.05
N GLY A 622 30.61 4.97 35.00
CA GLY A 622 29.68 4.17 35.80
C GLY A 622 28.75 3.33 34.92
N LEU A 623 28.17 3.98 33.90
CA LEU A 623 27.51 3.34 32.77
C LEU A 623 27.78 4.12 31.48
N LYS A 624 28.35 3.45 30.48
CA LYS A 624 28.49 3.99 29.13
C LYS A 624 27.57 3.25 28.16
N ILE A 625 26.71 3.99 27.48
CA ILE A 625 25.85 3.53 26.38
C ILE A 625 26.38 4.16 25.08
N GLU A 626 26.85 3.33 24.17
CA GLU A 626 27.52 3.76 22.94
C GLU A 626 27.05 2.91 21.75
N GLU A 627 26.60 3.55 20.68
CA GLU A 627 26.08 2.88 19.47
C GLU A 627 25.07 1.76 19.80
N SER A 628 24.22 1.93 20.83
CA SER A 628 23.36 0.87 21.37
C SER A 628 21.89 1.28 21.35
N SER A 629 20.97 0.30 21.33
CA SER A 629 19.53 0.57 21.23
C SER A 629 18.66 -0.21 22.21
N ASN A 630 17.44 0.27 22.51
CA ASN A 630 16.50 -0.40 23.43
C ASN A 630 17.14 -0.68 24.79
N VAL A 631 17.51 0.38 25.51
CA VAL A 631 18.16 0.30 26.82
C VAL A 631 17.28 0.95 27.87
N TRP A 632 16.99 0.24 28.95
CA TRP A 632 16.23 0.76 30.08
C TRP A 632 17.06 0.73 31.36
N VAL A 633 17.38 1.91 31.87
CA VAL A 633 18.05 2.13 33.15
C VAL A 633 17.01 2.64 34.13
N ASP A 634 16.71 1.87 35.17
CA ASP A 634 15.64 2.20 36.11
C ASP A 634 16.01 1.97 37.58
N HIS A 635 15.66 2.92 38.44
CA HIS A 635 15.97 2.88 39.88
C HIS A 635 17.46 2.64 40.19
N CYS A 636 18.37 3.21 39.39
CA CYS A 636 19.81 3.12 39.62
C CYS A 636 20.35 4.40 40.29
N GLU A 637 21.42 4.24 41.06
CA GLU A 637 22.16 5.34 41.67
C GLU A 637 23.62 5.28 41.19
N PHE A 638 24.10 6.39 40.63
CA PHE A 638 25.48 6.53 40.17
C PHE A 638 26.13 7.67 40.93
N TYR A 639 27.20 7.42 41.67
CA TYR A 639 27.89 8.46 42.42
C TYR A 639 29.41 8.26 42.51
N SER A 640 30.11 9.36 42.80
CA SER A 640 31.55 9.38 43.06
C SER A 640 31.86 10.39 44.17
N ALA A 641 33.11 10.84 44.29
CA ALA A 641 33.51 11.84 45.28
C ALA A 641 33.96 13.15 44.63
N LEU A 642 33.70 14.26 45.31
CA LEU A 642 34.12 15.61 44.90
C LEU A 642 35.54 15.99 45.36
N VAL A 643 36.40 15.00 45.61
CA VAL A 643 37.71 15.17 46.26
C VAL A 643 38.89 15.24 45.29
N SER A 644 38.65 15.03 44.00
CA SER A 644 39.67 14.90 42.95
C SER A 644 39.35 15.78 41.73
N ASP A 645 40.30 15.87 40.80
CA ASP A 645 40.06 16.51 39.50
C ASP A 645 38.85 15.86 38.78
N LYS A 646 38.16 16.64 37.93
CA LYS A 646 36.95 16.19 37.20
C LYS A 646 37.20 14.99 36.29
N ASP A 647 38.44 14.76 35.87
CA ASP A 647 38.84 13.66 34.98
C ASP A 647 39.35 12.44 35.79
N PHE A 648 39.31 12.49 37.13
CA PHE A 648 39.65 11.34 37.99
C PHE A 648 38.54 10.28 37.99
N TYR A 649 37.28 10.71 38.09
CA TYR A 649 36.09 9.90 37.87
C TYR A 649 35.38 10.51 36.64
N ASP A 650 35.50 9.93 35.44
CA ASP A 650 35.03 10.52 34.16
C ASP A 650 33.50 10.71 34.11
N GLY A 651 32.75 9.78 33.52
CA GLY A 651 31.29 9.83 33.42
C GLY A 651 30.60 8.96 34.47
N LEU A 652 29.52 9.47 35.07
CA LEU A 652 28.62 8.64 35.88
C LEU A 652 27.69 7.81 34.99
N LEU A 653 27.06 8.47 34.01
CA LEU A 653 26.23 7.85 32.98
C LEU A 653 26.35 8.67 31.68
N ASP A 654 26.85 8.03 30.63
CA ASP A 654 27.07 8.64 29.32
C ASP A 654 26.26 7.91 28.24
N VAL A 655 25.52 8.67 27.41
CA VAL A 655 24.85 8.16 26.20
C VAL A 655 25.45 8.83 24.98
N SER A 656 25.97 8.05 24.04
CA SER A 656 26.76 8.62 22.94
C SER A 656 26.65 7.84 21.63
N HIS A 657 27.17 8.46 20.56
CA HIS A 657 27.39 7.84 19.25
C HIS A 657 26.13 7.19 18.67
N GLY A 658 25.05 7.97 18.51
CA GLY A 658 23.84 7.50 17.82
C GLY A 658 23.10 6.37 18.55
N SER A 659 23.14 6.36 19.89
CA SER A 659 22.32 5.44 20.67
C SER A 659 20.85 5.87 20.61
N GLU A 660 19.94 4.90 20.46
CA GLU A 660 18.51 5.14 20.21
C GLU A 660 17.60 4.33 21.14
N TRP A 661 16.43 4.85 21.49
CA TRP A 661 15.47 4.19 22.38
C TRP A 661 16.08 3.87 23.77
N VAL A 662 16.76 4.86 24.36
CA VAL A 662 17.34 4.76 25.70
C VAL A 662 16.44 5.48 26.71
N THR A 663 16.00 4.79 27.75
CA THR A 663 15.26 5.39 28.88
C THR A 663 16.07 5.31 30.17
N VAL A 664 16.29 6.46 30.81
CA VAL A 664 16.86 6.58 32.16
C VAL A 664 15.80 7.15 33.09
N SER A 665 15.33 6.34 34.04
CA SER A 665 14.14 6.65 34.84
C SER A 665 14.21 6.21 36.31
N HIS A 666 13.35 6.81 37.15
CA HIS A 666 13.19 6.43 38.56
C HIS A 666 11.71 6.22 38.96
N ASN A 667 10.77 6.09 38.02
CA ASN A 667 9.35 5.82 38.36
C ASN A 667 8.57 4.99 37.32
N GLY A 668 9.20 3.93 36.78
CA GLY A 668 8.46 2.72 36.39
C GLY A 668 7.83 2.64 35.00
N SER A 669 8.04 3.61 34.10
CA SER A 669 7.61 3.48 32.69
C SER A 669 8.79 3.67 31.73
N GLU A 670 9.02 2.67 30.87
CA GLU A 670 9.91 2.78 29.71
C GLU A 670 9.34 3.77 28.68
N ASP A 671 10.20 4.43 27.89
CA ASP A 671 9.79 5.08 26.65
C ASP A 671 9.39 4.01 25.62
N THR A 672 8.19 4.12 25.06
CA THR A 672 7.63 3.14 24.10
C THR A 672 7.91 3.51 22.64
N GLY A 673 8.95 4.31 22.37
CA GLY A 673 9.44 4.53 21.00
C GLY A 673 9.16 5.92 20.44
N HIS A 674 9.20 6.98 21.26
CA HIS A 674 9.01 8.35 20.78
C HIS A 674 10.26 9.20 20.70
N LEU A 675 11.26 8.93 21.55
CA LEU A 675 12.44 9.79 21.67
C LEU A 675 13.69 8.93 21.74
N HIS A 676 14.76 9.39 21.09
CA HIS A 676 16.00 8.60 20.97
C HIS A 676 16.68 8.41 22.34
N VAL A 677 16.66 9.41 23.22
CA VAL A 677 17.13 9.30 24.61
C VAL A 677 16.18 10.05 25.56
N THR A 678 15.64 9.39 26.57
CA THR A 678 14.71 9.97 27.55
C THR A 678 15.24 9.89 28.98
N TYR A 679 15.34 11.04 29.65
CA TYR A 679 15.58 11.16 31.10
C TYR A 679 14.29 11.59 31.80
N ALA A 680 13.69 10.68 32.57
CA ALA A 680 12.41 10.89 33.25
C ALA A 680 12.52 10.72 34.78
N ASN A 681 12.12 11.72 35.56
CA ASN A 681 12.05 11.64 37.03
C ASN A 681 13.41 11.38 37.71
N ASN A 682 14.49 11.98 37.20
CA ASN A 682 15.83 11.79 37.75
C ASN A 682 16.17 12.83 38.82
N TYR A 683 17.05 12.49 39.78
CA TYR A 683 17.58 13.42 40.77
C TYR A 683 19.10 13.57 40.63
N TRP A 684 19.52 14.79 40.35
CA TRP A 684 20.90 15.19 40.18
C TRP A 684 21.34 15.98 41.41
N LYS A 685 22.38 15.50 42.09
CA LYS A 685 22.83 16.10 43.35
C LYS A 685 24.33 16.33 43.34
N ASN A 686 24.76 17.54 43.71
CA ASN A 686 26.19 17.87 43.88
C ASN A 686 27.04 17.58 42.63
N CYS A 687 26.50 17.74 41.42
CA CYS A 687 27.23 17.51 40.18
C CYS A 687 28.35 18.56 40.01
N GLY A 688 29.62 18.12 39.97
CA GLY A 688 30.78 19.03 39.99
C GLY A 688 31.17 19.65 38.64
N SER A 689 30.75 19.07 37.52
CA SER A 689 31.17 19.46 36.16
C SER A 689 30.01 19.58 35.16
N ARG A 690 29.28 18.49 34.89
CA ARG A 690 28.25 18.40 33.85
C ARG A 690 27.07 17.53 34.32
N GLY A 691 25.88 17.82 33.77
CA GLY A 691 24.71 16.94 33.84
C GLY A 691 24.85 15.74 32.89
N PRO A 692 23.75 15.01 32.58
CA PRO A 692 23.81 13.85 31.69
C PRO A 692 24.41 14.22 30.33
N LEU A 693 25.38 13.44 29.86
CA LEU A 693 25.96 13.62 28.53
C LEU A 693 25.13 12.82 27.50
N VAL A 694 24.59 13.55 26.51
CA VAL A 694 24.05 12.96 25.28
C VAL A 694 24.82 13.54 24.09
N ARG A 695 25.48 12.68 23.30
CA ARG A 695 26.23 13.09 22.10
C ARG A 695 25.66 12.45 20.85
N PHE A 696 25.44 13.26 19.82
CA PHE A 696 24.96 12.83 18.49
C PHE A 696 23.57 12.17 18.55
N GLY A 697 22.60 12.82 19.21
CA GLY A 697 21.23 12.31 19.31
C GLY A 697 20.23 13.31 19.91
N THR A 698 18.94 13.00 19.78
CA THR A 698 17.83 13.79 20.33
C THR A 698 17.50 13.36 21.75
N ALA A 699 17.51 14.30 22.69
CA ALA A 699 17.24 14.03 24.10
C ALA A 699 15.93 14.67 24.57
N HIS A 700 15.14 13.93 25.34
CA HIS A 700 14.00 14.43 26.10
C HIS A 700 14.29 14.34 27.58
N ILE A 701 14.25 15.47 28.29
CA ILE A 701 14.49 15.54 29.73
C ILE A 701 13.27 16.16 30.37
N TYR A 702 12.57 15.41 31.24
CA TYR A 702 11.38 15.91 31.92
C TYR A 702 11.29 15.42 33.36
N ASN A 703 10.63 16.24 34.21
CA ASN A 703 10.43 15.99 35.64
C ASN A 703 11.70 15.61 36.41
N SER A 704 12.86 16.10 35.98
CA SER A 704 14.12 15.86 36.68
C SER A 704 14.42 16.98 37.68
N TYR A 705 14.90 16.62 38.88
CA TYR A 705 15.25 17.54 39.95
C TYR A 705 16.76 17.71 40.03
N TYR A 706 17.23 18.96 40.12
CA TYR A 706 18.64 19.30 40.23
C TYR A 706 18.88 20.05 41.56
N GLU A 707 19.79 19.56 42.39
CA GLU A 707 20.14 20.15 43.70
C GLU A 707 21.67 20.34 43.81
N LYS A 708 22.09 21.60 44.02
CA LYS A 708 23.50 21.99 44.21
C LYS A 708 24.38 21.57 43.02
N ASP A 709 23.89 21.85 41.84
CA ASP A 709 24.45 21.49 40.55
C ASP A 709 25.40 22.57 40.00
N SER A 710 26.67 22.18 39.87
CA SER A 710 27.79 22.95 39.31
C SER A 710 28.19 24.24 40.05
N LYS A 711 29.51 24.49 40.12
CA LYS A 711 30.07 25.78 40.55
C LYS A 711 30.06 26.83 39.42
N GLN A 712 29.57 26.47 38.24
CA GLN A 712 29.60 27.29 37.03
C GLN A 712 28.19 27.43 36.45
N VAL A 713 27.92 28.56 35.80
CA VAL A 713 26.69 28.78 35.03
C VAL A 713 26.65 27.74 33.90
N GLY A 714 25.66 26.85 33.94
CA GLY A 714 25.41 25.90 32.86
C GLY A 714 24.89 26.61 31.61
N TYR A 715 25.23 26.08 30.44
CA TYR A 715 24.71 26.53 29.15
C TYR A 715 24.31 25.30 28.34
N ALA A 716 23.17 25.37 27.64
CA ALA A 716 22.81 24.40 26.62
C ALA A 716 23.28 24.96 25.26
N VAL A 717 24.05 24.18 24.51
CA VAL A 717 24.41 24.53 23.12
C VAL A 717 23.67 23.58 22.22
N GLU A 718 22.68 24.10 21.51
CA GLU A 718 22.01 23.40 20.44
C GLU A 718 22.64 23.83 19.11
N ILE A 719 23.12 22.86 18.33
CA ILE A 719 23.73 23.06 17.01
C ILE A 719 23.01 22.09 16.08
N ASP A 720 22.68 22.54 14.86
CA ASP A 720 22.01 21.72 13.83
C ASP A 720 20.62 21.22 14.22
N ASN A 721 19.80 22.10 14.82
CA ASN A 721 18.39 21.80 15.09
C ASN A 721 17.60 21.62 13.79
N ASP A 722 17.04 20.43 13.57
CA ASP A 722 16.05 20.17 12.53
C ASP A 722 14.63 20.34 13.11
N PHE A 723 13.93 21.34 12.61
CA PHE A 723 12.57 21.69 13.05
C PHE A 723 11.49 21.17 12.09
N GLY A 724 11.83 20.34 11.09
CA GLY A 724 10.86 19.71 10.19
C GLY A 724 9.96 20.72 9.44
N GLY A 725 10.48 21.92 9.14
CA GLY A 725 9.76 23.00 8.47
C GLY A 725 9.32 24.16 9.37
N ALA A 726 9.38 24.02 10.70
CA ALA A 726 9.20 25.14 11.61
C ALA A 726 10.47 26.01 11.70
N SER A 727 10.34 27.28 12.06
CA SER A 727 11.47 28.16 12.34
C SER A 727 11.74 28.20 13.85
N ASN A 728 13.02 28.27 14.23
CA ASN A 728 13.39 28.54 15.61
C ASN A 728 12.86 29.93 15.99
N THR A 729 11.78 29.96 16.79
CA THR A 729 11.20 31.20 17.32
C THR A 729 11.73 31.54 18.71
N ALA A 730 12.61 30.71 19.28
CA ALA A 730 13.24 31.01 20.55
C ALA A 730 14.15 32.24 20.36
N PRO A 731 13.91 33.33 21.12
CA PRO A 731 14.73 34.52 21.02
C PRO A 731 16.18 34.21 21.43
N THR A 732 17.15 34.69 20.66
CA THR A 732 18.57 34.62 21.04
C THR A 732 18.77 35.33 22.38
N GLY A 733 19.13 34.58 23.42
CA GLY A 733 19.32 35.12 24.77
C GLY A 733 19.56 34.04 25.83
N SER A 734 19.86 34.47 27.05
CA SER A 734 19.93 33.56 28.20
C SER A 734 18.52 33.19 28.66
N LEU A 735 18.17 31.90 28.59
CA LEU A 735 17.02 31.35 29.29
C LEU A 735 17.24 31.55 30.80
N THR A 736 16.49 32.47 31.39
CA THR A 736 16.46 32.64 32.85
C THR A 736 15.22 31.97 33.40
N ALA A 737 15.30 31.46 34.64
CA ALA A 737 14.16 30.84 35.33
C ALA A 737 12.91 31.73 35.41
N ASN A 738 13.08 33.05 35.22
CA ASN A 738 12.02 34.04 35.38
C ASN A 738 11.37 34.49 34.06
N SER A 739 11.85 34.02 32.89
CA SER A 739 11.34 34.52 31.59
C SER A 739 11.55 33.54 30.42
N PRO A 740 10.99 32.32 30.43
CA PRO A 740 10.97 31.50 29.23
C PRO A 740 10.02 32.09 28.17
N PRO A 741 10.29 31.87 26.88
CA PRO A 741 9.51 32.46 25.78
C PRO A 741 8.14 31.78 25.54
N TYR A 742 7.71 30.89 26.44
CA TYR A 742 6.47 30.14 26.36
C TYR A 742 5.81 30.02 27.73
N SER A 743 4.47 29.88 27.75
CA SER A 743 3.71 29.62 28.98
C SER A 743 3.80 28.15 29.36
N TYR A 744 3.97 27.87 30.64
CA TYR A 744 4.12 26.52 31.18
C TYR A 744 3.58 26.51 32.62
N SER A 745 3.16 25.33 33.09
CA SER A 745 2.79 25.13 34.50
C SER A 745 3.97 24.53 35.25
N LEU A 746 4.40 25.19 36.32
CA LEU A 746 5.45 24.67 37.18
C LEU A 746 4.91 23.52 38.03
N LEU A 747 5.48 22.33 37.88
CA LEU A 747 5.44 21.36 38.95
C LEU A 747 6.33 21.92 40.07
N GLY A 748 5.76 22.26 41.23
CA GLY A 748 6.54 22.81 42.34
C GLY A 748 7.75 21.93 42.66
N SER A 749 8.93 22.52 42.85
CA SER A 749 10.19 21.78 43.07
C SER A 749 10.12 20.79 44.24
N SER A 750 9.32 21.11 45.26
CA SER A 750 9.01 20.20 46.38
C SER A 750 8.26 18.93 45.94
N ASN A 751 7.39 19.03 44.93
CA ASN A 751 6.62 17.90 44.42
C ASN A 751 7.51 16.99 43.57
N VAL A 752 8.37 17.57 42.71
CA VAL A 752 9.37 16.79 41.95
C VAL A 752 10.33 16.09 42.92
N ALA A 753 10.86 16.81 43.91
CA ALA A 753 11.75 16.24 44.92
C ALA A 753 11.08 15.17 45.79
N ALA A 754 9.77 15.27 46.06
CA ALA A 754 9.03 14.27 46.81
C ALA A 754 8.75 12.99 46.00
N THR A 755 8.67 13.10 44.67
CA THR A 755 8.44 11.95 43.77
C THR A 755 9.70 11.19 43.40
N VAL A 756 10.89 11.74 43.67
CA VAL A 756 12.17 11.04 43.48
C VAL A 756 12.65 10.50 44.84
N PRO A 757 12.50 9.20 45.12
CA PRO A 757 13.05 8.54 46.30
C PRO A 757 14.51 8.91 46.56
N LYS A 758 14.85 9.13 47.83
CA LYS A 758 16.20 9.56 48.27
C LYS A 758 17.24 8.42 48.32
N GLN A 759 16.86 7.19 47.98
CA GLN A 759 17.72 5.99 48.04
C GLN A 759 17.37 5.03 46.90
N ALA A 760 18.37 4.57 46.12
CA ALA A 760 18.23 3.36 45.32
C ALA A 760 18.26 2.10 46.22
N GLY A 761 17.65 1.00 45.78
CA GLY A 761 17.50 -0.23 46.60
C GLY A 761 16.06 -0.55 47.00
N ALA A 762 15.08 -0.28 46.13
CA ALA A 762 13.67 -0.58 46.40
C ALA A 762 13.42 -2.07 46.72
N ILE A 763 12.33 -2.35 47.43
CA ILE A 763 11.89 -3.72 47.75
C ILE A 763 11.48 -4.41 46.43
N LEU A 764 12.28 -5.36 45.97
CA LEU A 764 11.92 -6.23 44.86
C LEU A 764 11.04 -7.37 45.40
N GLY A 765 9.74 -7.34 45.08
CA GLY A 765 8.84 -8.47 45.29
C GLY A 765 9.01 -9.45 44.14
N PHE A 766 9.78 -10.52 44.37
CA PHE A 766 9.91 -11.62 43.42
C PHE A 766 8.80 -12.66 43.65
#